data_AF-A0A8I2ZDT5-F1
#
_entry.id   AF-A0A8I2ZDT5-F1
#
_cell.length_a   1.000
_cell.length_b   1.000
_cell.length_c   1.000
_cell.angle_alpha   90.00
_cell.angle_beta   90.00
_cell.angle_gamma   90.00
#
_symmetry.space_group_name_H-M   'P 1'
#
loop_
_entity.id
_entity.type
_entity.pdbx_description
1 polymer ?
#
loop_
_entity_poly.entity_id
_entity_poly.type
_entity_poly.pdbx_seq_one_letter_code
_entity_poly.pdbx_strand_id
1 'polypeptide(L)'
;MIGILSKKQFGAPGTPGWDVFIEPLLFTINPSRPPVTSLGTNGSGDQDDILDLTRSRVLVSFDRIRLALQRLSTFLNATPFPAQARRVIGPIIRQLWAIASWPNPGPQLQETCCTPALSLLKVFFKIGSSSAQLLKIVENLDYKGELEPEKKMWAYATAAPDGVEIISMEELRDTRLHQIDWSGVQHKSSTFVSLMATSCTPDEVSSFAMDLLSRWMADLVASAPAQPKIKLEEAEPDEEGLQLKKLWEVAILQKMLEEVPEKLISRIEQVLELVCQILNPATLQSQSDDIIAVALSLLNLVITSPTFKRSNLKPRGLKVLETSLEKLGSGNHPTVSPTARNLGLLLQYRDAAGGEDEKDGFVPNAKQVEDRATYKLAISYITQADNPPPVRSEGLNLISGLILANSTALDVQAVLVLLSSLMQDDEDYINLRVIKVFTQLANKHPKATSREILDHYLDPKERSTTDTRLRFGEALLQVIERLGETFAGDVARHVTETLLSIAGRRGYRPQTEARQAREARRREIKKKQAEDAWDGEVPDLGDELTEEEQATSDILTQIVEGWESKRGSEDVRMRASALSILAGAMKTHVSGVGPDLVSASVDLCVNVLTLEPELEKGILRRAAVLLILSFVKALDVARQTGRRIGFGLTDSSRNDILRVLEYIAISDNDGLVQQHARDVIESLESWQMATLLPAGRDLGAGPSIGGLANLNLSQQFGSPNVGQQRPRIEEVE
;
A
#
# COMPACT_ATOMS: atom_id res chain seq x y z
N MET A 1 -12.36 -7.63 -12.65
CA MET A 1 -11.75 -6.43 -13.28
C MET A 1 -10.45 -5.99 -12.58
N ILE A 2 -10.46 -5.80 -11.25
CA ILE A 2 -9.32 -5.30 -10.44
C ILE A 2 -8.07 -6.21 -10.49
N GLY A 3 -8.26 -7.53 -10.57
CA GLY A 3 -7.16 -8.51 -10.66
C GLY A 3 -6.38 -8.50 -11.99
N ILE A 4 -6.97 -7.98 -13.08
CA ILE A 4 -6.31 -7.90 -14.40
C ILE A 4 -5.42 -6.65 -14.46
N LEU A 5 -5.96 -5.50 -14.01
CA LEU A 5 -5.26 -4.21 -14.05
C LEU A 5 -4.14 -4.08 -13.00
N SER A 6 -4.15 -4.90 -11.95
CA SER A 6 -3.08 -4.99 -10.94
C SER A 6 -1.87 -5.76 -11.45
N LYS A 7 -2.02 -6.64 -12.45
CA LYS A 7 -0.90 -7.35 -13.08
C LYS A 7 -0.21 -6.45 -14.09
N LYS A 8 1.12 -6.29 -13.97
CA LYS A 8 1.93 -5.44 -14.86
C LYS A 8 1.77 -5.78 -16.35
N GLN A 9 1.54 -7.05 -16.66
CA GLN A 9 1.38 -7.56 -18.04
C GLN A 9 0.09 -7.09 -18.74
N PHE A 10 -0.98 -6.79 -17.98
CA PHE A 10 -2.30 -6.45 -18.55
C PHE A 10 -2.83 -5.09 -18.11
N GLY A 11 -2.18 -4.45 -17.12
CA GLY A 11 -2.59 -3.16 -16.59
C GLY A 11 -1.68 -1.99 -16.93
N ALA A 12 -0.57 -2.19 -17.63
CA ALA A 12 0.32 -1.10 -18.03
C ALA A 12 -0.25 -0.30 -19.24
N PRO A 13 0.11 0.97 -19.45
CA PRO A 13 -0.39 1.74 -20.58
C PRO A 13 -0.01 1.05 -21.90
N GLY A 14 -0.96 0.93 -22.83
CA GLY A 14 -0.78 0.20 -24.09
C GLY A 14 -0.86 -1.33 -23.98
N THR A 15 -1.38 -1.86 -22.87
CA THR A 15 -1.71 -3.29 -22.74
C THR A 15 -3.21 -3.51 -22.91
N PRO A 16 -3.66 -4.70 -23.37
CA PRO A 16 -5.06 -4.93 -23.71
C PRO A 16 -6.04 -4.63 -22.57
N GLY A 17 -5.67 -4.93 -21.32
CA GLY A 17 -6.53 -4.63 -20.17
C GLY A 17 -6.59 -3.13 -19.87
N TRP A 18 -5.51 -2.37 -20.08
CA TRP A 18 -5.52 -0.92 -19.95
C TRP A 18 -6.39 -0.26 -21.03
N ASP A 19 -6.23 -0.69 -22.27
CA ASP A 19 -6.90 -0.10 -23.43
C ASP A 19 -8.41 -0.37 -23.44
N VAL A 20 -8.86 -1.47 -22.82
CA VAL A 20 -10.28 -1.82 -22.70
C VAL A 20 -10.95 -1.14 -21.50
N PHE A 21 -10.28 -1.05 -20.34
CA PHE A 21 -10.95 -0.63 -19.10
C PHE A 21 -10.63 0.79 -18.65
N ILE A 22 -9.41 1.28 -18.88
CA ILE A 22 -8.95 2.57 -18.35
C ILE A 22 -8.91 3.63 -19.45
N GLU A 23 -8.35 3.33 -20.62
CA GLU A 23 -8.23 4.30 -21.71
C GLU A 23 -9.57 4.93 -22.13
N PRO A 24 -10.70 4.19 -22.20
CA PRO A 24 -12.00 4.79 -22.52
C PRO A 24 -12.48 5.78 -21.45
N LEU A 25 -12.18 5.53 -20.17
CA LEU A 25 -12.52 6.45 -19.07
C LEU A 25 -11.64 7.71 -19.12
N LEU A 26 -10.36 7.56 -19.45
CA LEU A 26 -9.45 8.70 -19.61
C LEU A 26 -9.81 9.51 -20.85
N PHE A 27 -10.24 8.87 -21.94
CA PHE A 27 -10.72 9.53 -23.16
C PHE A 27 -11.98 10.38 -22.89
N THR A 28 -12.92 9.88 -22.09
CA THR A 28 -14.12 10.66 -21.73
C THR A 28 -13.81 11.94 -20.94
N ILE A 29 -12.65 12.02 -20.28
CA ILE A 29 -12.21 13.20 -19.52
C ILE A 29 -11.25 14.06 -20.34
N ASN A 30 -10.47 13.45 -21.25
CA ASN A 30 -9.54 14.09 -22.16
C ASN A 30 -9.70 13.56 -23.60
N PRO A 31 -10.48 14.24 -24.46
CA PRO A 31 -10.73 13.80 -25.84
C PRO A 31 -9.54 14.01 -26.79
N SER A 32 -8.44 14.65 -26.36
CA SER A 32 -7.20 14.72 -27.17
C SER A 32 -6.44 13.39 -27.23
N ARG A 33 -6.89 12.37 -26.50
CA ARG A 33 -6.29 11.04 -26.53
C ARG A 33 -6.84 10.23 -27.70
N PRO A 34 -6.02 9.51 -28.47
CA PRO A 34 -6.51 8.69 -29.58
C PRO A 34 -7.33 7.50 -29.03
N PRO A 35 -8.58 7.27 -29.48
CA PRO A 35 -9.32 6.07 -29.10
C PRO A 35 -8.69 4.84 -29.75
N VAL A 36 -8.27 3.85 -28.95
CA VAL A 36 -7.66 2.60 -29.46
C VAL A 36 -8.71 1.62 -30.01
N THR A 37 -10.00 1.80 -29.68
CA THR A 37 -11.10 0.93 -30.10
C THR A 37 -12.07 1.64 -31.05
N SER A 38 -11.64 1.84 -32.29
CA SER A 38 -12.55 1.81 -33.44
C SER A 38 -12.33 0.50 -34.19
N LEU A 39 -12.68 -0.63 -33.55
CA LEU A 39 -12.87 -1.89 -34.26
C LEU A 39 -14.37 -2.09 -34.45
N GLY A 40 -14.86 -1.67 -35.62
CA GLY A 40 -16.07 -2.18 -36.25
C GLY A 40 -17.41 -2.02 -35.53
N THR A 41 -18.03 -0.85 -35.64
CA THR A 41 -19.46 -0.77 -35.93
C THR A 41 -19.67 0.28 -37.01
N ASN A 42 -19.58 -0.16 -38.27
CA ASN A 42 -20.45 0.40 -39.30
C ASN A 42 -21.88 0.05 -38.88
N GLY A 43 -22.62 1.05 -38.39
CA GLY A 43 -23.95 0.84 -37.84
C GLY A 43 -24.65 2.14 -37.52
N SER A 44 -25.10 2.81 -38.58
CA SER A 44 -26.27 3.71 -38.67
C SER A 44 -26.36 4.94 -37.78
N GLY A 45 -26.29 6.11 -38.43
CA GLY A 45 -26.76 7.41 -37.93
C GLY A 45 -25.81 8.55 -38.26
N ASP A 46 -25.35 8.73 -39.50
CA ASP A 46 -26.02 9.68 -40.39
C ASP A 46 -27.55 9.68 -40.21
N GLN A 47 -28.01 10.48 -39.27
CA GLN A 47 -29.27 11.17 -39.43
C GLN A 47 -28.98 12.67 -39.38
N ASP A 48 -29.42 13.33 -40.43
CA ASP A 48 -29.42 14.77 -40.65
C ASP A 48 -29.87 15.53 -39.39
N ASP A 49 -28.94 16.03 -38.61
CA ASP A 49 -29.20 17.17 -37.75
C ASP A 49 -28.72 18.42 -38.50
N ILE A 50 -29.68 19.26 -38.83
CA ILE A 50 -29.50 20.62 -39.33
C ILE A 50 -28.29 21.25 -38.62
N LEU A 51 -27.25 21.60 -39.38
CA LEU A 51 -26.07 22.32 -38.89
C LEU A 51 -26.51 23.70 -38.39
N ASP A 52 -26.91 23.77 -37.13
CA ASP A 52 -27.18 25.01 -36.43
C ASP A 52 -25.82 25.63 -36.03
N LEU A 53 -25.25 26.43 -36.93
CA LEU A 53 -23.97 27.16 -36.77
C LEU A 53 -23.93 28.12 -35.56
N THR A 54 -25.00 28.17 -34.77
CA THR A 54 -25.11 28.98 -33.55
C THR A 54 -24.74 28.21 -32.28
N ARG A 55 -24.65 26.86 -32.32
CA ARG A 55 -24.38 26.02 -31.14
C ARG A 55 -23.11 25.20 -31.31
N SER A 56 -22.29 25.25 -30.27
CA SER A 56 -21.00 24.56 -30.21
C SER A 56 -21.17 23.03 -30.12
N ARG A 57 -20.47 22.27 -30.97
CA ARG A 57 -20.58 20.79 -31.05
C ARG A 57 -20.14 20.13 -29.74
N VAL A 58 -21.04 19.42 -29.06
CA VAL A 58 -20.74 18.65 -27.84
C VAL A 58 -19.96 17.37 -28.21
N LEU A 59 -18.75 17.22 -27.66
CA LEU A 59 -17.87 16.06 -27.83
C LEU A 59 -18.15 14.98 -26.78
N VAL A 60 -18.41 15.39 -25.54
CA VAL A 60 -18.74 14.48 -24.42
C VAL A 60 -19.84 15.10 -23.57
N SER A 61 -20.93 14.35 -23.38
CA SER A 61 -22.06 14.77 -22.55
C SER A 61 -21.78 14.64 -21.05
N PHE A 62 -22.52 15.39 -20.24
CA PHE A 62 -22.42 15.42 -18.78
C PHE A 62 -22.51 14.03 -18.15
N ASP A 63 -23.45 13.18 -18.58
CA ASP A 63 -23.63 11.85 -18.03
C ASP A 63 -22.42 10.94 -18.21
N ARG A 64 -21.69 11.08 -19.33
CA ARG A 64 -20.49 10.27 -19.58
C ARG A 64 -19.34 10.72 -18.70
N ILE A 65 -19.18 12.02 -18.46
CA ILE A 65 -18.15 12.57 -17.56
C ILE A 65 -18.44 12.17 -16.11
N ARG A 66 -19.70 12.33 -15.66
CA ARG A 66 -20.15 11.91 -14.33
C ARG A 66 -19.91 10.41 -14.13
N LEU A 67 -20.33 9.57 -15.07
CA LEU A 67 -20.14 8.13 -14.99
C LEU A 67 -18.65 7.75 -14.99
N ALA A 68 -17.82 8.46 -15.75
CA ALA A 68 -16.37 8.24 -15.76
C ALA A 68 -15.72 8.59 -14.41
N LEU A 69 -16.06 9.73 -13.82
CA LEU A 69 -15.57 10.13 -12.49
C LEU A 69 -16.04 9.17 -11.39
N GLN A 70 -17.30 8.72 -11.43
CA GLN A 70 -17.83 7.71 -10.50
C GLN A 70 -17.13 6.36 -10.65
N ARG A 71 -16.89 5.91 -11.89
CA ARG A 71 -16.15 4.67 -12.17
C ARG A 71 -14.69 4.76 -11.73
N LEU A 72 -14.04 5.91 -11.93
CA LEU A 72 -12.68 6.14 -11.45
C LEU A 72 -12.61 6.19 -9.92
N SER A 73 -13.59 6.83 -9.26
CA SER A 73 -13.67 6.88 -7.80
C SER A 73 -13.88 5.49 -7.19
N THR A 74 -14.86 4.74 -7.70
CA THR A 74 -15.11 3.36 -7.25
C THR A 74 -13.92 2.45 -7.54
N PHE A 75 -13.27 2.62 -8.70
CA PHE A 75 -12.04 1.90 -9.03
C PHE A 75 -10.91 2.19 -8.04
N LEU A 76 -10.63 3.45 -7.72
CA LEU A 76 -9.57 3.79 -6.79
C LEU A 76 -9.84 3.32 -5.36
N ASN A 77 -11.09 3.44 -4.90
CA ASN A 77 -11.51 2.93 -3.60
C ASN A 77 -11.37 1.40 -3.52
N ALA A 78 -11.52 0.70 -4.64
CA ALA A 78 -11.34 -0.75 -4.70
C ALA A 78 -9.88 -1.18 -4.97
N THR A 79 -8.96 -0.27 -5.31
CA THR A 79 -7.56 -0.60 -5.59
C THR A 79 -6.64 -0.24 -4.42
N PRO A 80 -6.01 -1.21 -3.74
CA PRO A 80 -5.08 -0.93 -2.63
C PRO A 80 -3.66 -0.54 -3.10
N PHE A 81 -3.43 -0.43 -4.41
CA PHE A 81 -2.11 -0.25 -5.01
C PHE A 81 -1.82 1.22 -5.31
N PRO A 82 -0.99 1.91 -4.51
CA PRO A 82 -0.70 3.33 -4.70
C PRO A 82 -0.07 3.65 -6.07
N ALA A 83 0.73 2.73 -6.62
CA ALA A 83 1.32 2.89 -7.95
C ALA A 83 0.27 2.91 -9.08
N GLN A 84 -0.81 2.14 -8.93
CA GLN A 84 -1.89 2.08 -9.91
C GLN A 84 -2.72 3.36 -9.89
N ALA A 85 -3.05 3.86 -8.69
CA ALA A 85 -3.70 5.16 -8.53
C ALA A 85 -2.89 6.29 -9.18
N ARG A 86 -1.58 6.33 -8.94
CA ARG A 86 -0.67 7.31 -9.56
C ARG A 86 -0.67 7.22 -11.09
N ARG A 87 -0.69 6.01 -11.65
CA ARG A 87 -0.68 5.77 -13.09
C ARG A 87 -1.97 6.18 -13.78
N VAL A 88 -3.12 5.99 -13.13
CA VAL A 88 -4.44 6.33 -13.69
C VAL A 88 -4.71 7.83 -13.62
N ILE A 89 -4.40 8.46 -12.48
CA ILE A 89 -4.70 9.88 -12.26
C ILE A 89 -3.64 10.78 -12.90
N GLY A 90 -2.36 10.38 -12.86
CA GLY A 90 -1.22 11.18 -13.32
C GLY A 90 -1.39 11.83 -14.70
N PRO A 91 -1.93 11.14 -15.71
CA PRO A 91 -2.14 11.70 -17.04
C PRO A 91 -3.33 12.66 -17.19
N ILE A 92 -4.25 12.70 -16.22
CA ILE A 92 -5.47 13.53 -16.25
C ILE A 92 -5.50 14.59 -15.13
N ILE A 93 -4.36 14.88 -14.49
CA ILE A 93 -4.28 15.84 -13.36
C ILE A 93 -4.85 17.21 -13.76
N ARG A 94 -4.49 17.72 -14.95
CA ARG A 94 -4.94 19.05 -15.42
C ARG A 94 -6.45 19.09 -15.62
N GLN A 95 -7.00 18.02 -16.19
CA GLN A 95 -8.42 17.86 -16.46
C GLN A 95 -9.24 17.71 -15.17
N LEU A 96 -8.76 16.91 -14.22
CA LEU A 96 -9.37 16.81 -12.90
C LEU A 96 -9.29 18.13 -12.14
N TRP A 97 -8.21 18.89 -12.29
CA TRP A 97 -8.08 20.23 -11.70
C TRP A 97 -9.12 21.20 -12.26
N ALA A 98 -9.34 21.22 -13.58
CA ALA A 98 -10.35 22.07 -14.20
C ALA A 98 -11.77 21.76 -13.67
N ILE A 99 -12.11 20.48 -13.53
CA ILE A 99 -13.42 20.05 -13.01
C ILE A 99 -13.54 20.31 -11.49
N ALA A 100 -12.47 20.10 -10.72
CA ALA A 100 -12.46 20.29 -9.28
C ALA A 100 -12.49 21.77 -8.85
N SER A 101 -11.90 22.66 -9.65
CA SER A 101 -11.75 24.10 -9.36
C SER A 101 -12.78 24.96 -10.10
N TRP A 102 -13.94 24.38 -10.42
CA TRP A 102 -15.01 25.06 -11.14
C TRP A 102 -15.51 26.28 -10.34
N PRO A 103 -15.54 27.50 -10.92
CA PRO A 103 -15.99 28.68 -10.20
C PRO A 103 -17.51 28.63 -9.98
N ASN A 104 -17.95 28.83 -8.73
CA ASN A 104 -19.37 28.88 -8.31
C ASN A 104 -20.24 27.73 -8.87
N PRO A 105 -19.94 26.46 -8.55
CA PRO A 105 -20.74 25.34 -9.01
C PRO A 105 -22.13 25.37 -8.34
N GLY A 106 -23.19 25.02 -9.07
CA GLY A 106 -24.46 24.72 -8.43
C GLY A 106 -24.38 23.42 -7.61
N PRO A 107 -25.38 23.15 -6.74
CA PRO A 107 -25.30 22.07 -5.77
C PRO A 107 -25.20 20.68 -6.41
N GLN A 108 -25.83 20.50 -7.59
CA GLN A 108 -25.77 19.24 -8.32
C GLN A 108 -24.40 19.01 -8.94
N LEU A 109 -23.81 20.05 -9.55
CA LEU A 109 -22.47 19.95 -10.14
C LEU A 109 -21.39 19.68 -9.07
N GLN A 110 -21.53 20.33 -7.92
CA GLN A 110 -20.60 20.20 -6.81
C GLN A 110 -20.54 18.77 -6.27
N GLU A 111 -21.69 18.13 -6.06
CA GLU A 111 -21.78 16.77 -5.53
C GLU A 111 -21.38 15.71 -6.59
N THR A 112 -21.81 15.90 -7.83
CA THR A 112 -21.68 14.86 -8.87
C THR A 112 -20.33 14.86 -9.60
N CYS A 113 -19.68 16.02 -9.74
CA CYS A 113 -18.44 16.15 -10.53
C CYS A 113 -17.29 16.77 -9.74
N CYS A 114 -17.49 17.93 -9.09
CA CYS A 114 -16.39 18.65 -8.42
C CYS A 114 -15.86 17.89 -7.20
N THR A 115 -16.74 17.37 -6.33
CA THR A 115 -16.34 16.63 -5.13
C THR A 115 -15.62 15.32 -5.47
N PRO A 116 -16.11 14.49 -6.41
CA PRO A 116 -15.37 13.33 -6.89
C PRO A 116 -14.02 13.70 -7.54
N ALA A 117 -13.95 14.74 -8.39
CA ALA A 117 -12.68 15.15 -8.99
C ALA A 117 -11.67 15.61 -7.93
N LEU A 118 -12.13 16.37 -6.93
CA LEU A 118 -11.32 16.85 -5.82
C LEU A 118 -10.88 15.70 -4.90
N SER A 119 -11.73 14.69 -4.67
CA SER A 119 -11.35 13.50 -3.90
C SER A 119 -10.29 12.67 -4.63
N LEU A 120 -10.42 12.49 -5.95
CA LEU A 120 -9.40 11.82 -6.77
C LEU A 120 -8.04 12.54 -6.68
N LEU A 121 -8.04 13.88 -6.72
CA LEU A 121 -6.82 14.68 -6.54
C LEU A 121 -6.26 14.55 -5.11
N LYS A 122 -7.11 14.58 -4.07
CA LYS A 122 -6.69 14.35 -2.68
C LYS A 122 -5.99 12.99 -2.53
N VAL A 123 -6.56 11.94 -3.11
CA VAL A 123 -6.00 10.59 -3.08
C VAL A 123 -4.66 10.54 -3.81
N PHE A 124 -4.55 11.19 -4.98
CA PHE A 124 -3.30 11.27 -5.73
C PHE A 124 -2.17 11.91 -4.92
N PHE A 125 -2.44 13.07 -4.31
CA PHE A 125 -1.44 13.81 -3.53
C PHE A 125 -1.08 13.12 -2.22
N LYS A 126 -2.04 12.48 -1.53
CA LYS A 126 -1.75 11.68 -0.31
C LYS A 126 -0.84 10.47 -0.58
N ILE A 127 -0.93 9.88 -1.78
CA ILE A 127 -0.15 8.68 -2.17
C ILE A 127 1.30 9.03 -2.57
N GLY A 128 1.57 10.27 -2.96
CA GLY A 128 2.91 10.71 -3.31
C GLY A 128 2.87 12.03 -4.03
N SER A 129 2.83 13.12 -3.27
CA SER A 129 2.98 14.46 -3.82
C SER A 129 4.45 14.68 -4.24
N SER A 130 4.64 15.39 -5.35
CA SER A 130 5.95 15.82 -5.82
C SER A 130 5.86 17.30 -6.15
N SER A 131 6.90 18.09 -5.83
CA SER A 131 6.96 19.51 -6.23
C SER A 131 6.64 19.67 -7.71
N ALA A 132 7.21 18.80 -8.56
CA ALA A 132 6.96 18.81 -10.01
C ALA A 132 5.49 18.57 -10.40
N GLN A 133 4.72 17.81 -9.62
CA GLN A 133 3.29 17.59 -9.88
C GLN A 133 2.41 18.74 -9.40
N LEU A 134 2.77 19.35 -8.26
CA LEU A 134 2.12 20.56 -7.76
C LEU A 134 2.36 21.73 -8.72
N LEU A 135 3.59 21.89 -9.22
CA LEU A 135 3.94 22.89 -10.22
C LEU A 135 3.17 22.72 -11.52
N LYS A 136 2.91 21.48 -11.96
CA LYS A 136 2.06 21.24 -13.13
C LYS A 136 0.64 21.81 -12.97
N ILE A 137 0.10 21.88 -11.74
CA ILE A 137 -1.19 22.53 -11.50
C ILE A 137 -1.02 24.05 -11.51
N VAL A 138 0.03 24.59 -10.87
CA VAL A 138 0.32 26.03 -10.85
C VAL A 138 0.52 26.60 -12.25
N GLU A 139 1.31 25.93 -13.08
CA GLU A 139 1.55 26.32 -14.48
C GLU A 139 0.27 26.29 -15.33
N ASN A 140 -0.77 25.57 -14.87
CA ASN A 140 -2.04 25.36 -15.57
C ASN A 140 -3.23 25.80 -14.69
N LEU A 141 -3.04 26.84 -13.87
CA LEU A 141 -4.03 27.26 -12.86
C LEU A 141 -5.38 27.62 -13.51
N ASP A 142 -5.37 28.35 -14.63
CA ASP A 142 -6.58 28.67 -15.40
C ASP A 142 -6.86 27.70 -16.56
N TYR A 143 -6.49 26.42 -16.43
CA TYR A 143 -6.79 25.43 -17.46
C TYR A 143 -8.31 25.25 -17.64
N LYS A 144 -8.78 25.48 -18.86
CA LYS A 144 -10.20 25.34 -19.29
C LYS A 144 -10.39 24.28 -20.38
N GLY A 145 -9.30 23.70 -20.90
CA GLY A 145 -9.30 22.73 -22.00
C GLY A 145 -8.02 22.79 -22.84
N GLU A 146 -7.95 22.01 -23.92
CA GLU A 146 -6.83 22.05 -24.86
C GLU A 146 -7.07 23.14 -25.92
N LEU A 147 -6.28 24.21 -25.85
CA LEU A 147 -6.38 25.39 -26.73
C LEU A 147 -5.24 25.46 -27.76
N GLU A 148 -4.36 24.46 -27.80
CA GLU A 148 -3.22 24.43 -28.73
C GLU A 148 -3.69 24.21 -30.18
N PRO A 149 -3.30 25.06 -31.14
CA PRO A 149 -3.74 24.97 -32.53
C PRO A 149 -3.23 23.76 -33.31
N GLU A 150 -2.22 23.07 -32.80
CA GLU A 150 -1.67 21.85 -33.41
C GLU A 150 -2.48 20.58 -33.05
N LYS A 151 -3.44 20.67 -32.12
CA LYS A 151 -4.29 19.56 -31.66
C LYS A 151 -5.77 19.91 -31.84
N LYS A 152 -6.66 18.92 -31.75
CA LYS A 152 -8.12 19.14 -31.71
C LYS A 152 -8.45 20.03 -30.52
N MET A 153 -8.93 21.26 -30.78
CA MET A 153 -9.26 22.23 -29.74
C MET A 153 -10.59 21.88 -29.06
N TRP A 154 -10.61 21.86 -27.73
CA TRP A 154 -11.82 21.61 -26.94
C TRP A 154 -11.77 22.28 -25.58
N ALA A 155 -12.93 22.58 -25.00
CA ALA A 155 -13.03 23.17 -23.65
C ALA A 155 -14.20 22.62 -22.84
N TYR A 156 -14.09 22.74 -21.51
CA TYR A 156 -15.18 22.48 -20.58
C TYR A 156 -16.16 23.65 -20.56
N ALA A 157 -17.46 23.36 -20.62
CA ALA A 157 -18.52 24.35 -20.58
C ALA A 157 -19.67 23.93 -19.65
N THR A 158 -20.43 24.91 -19.18
CA THR A 158 -21.66 24.67 -18.40
C THR A 158 -22.82 24.26 -19.31
N ALA A 159 -23.41 23.10 -19.05
CA ALA A 159 -24.64 22.63 -19.67
C ALA A 159 -25.85 22.90 -18.77
N ALA A 160 -26.99 23.27 -19.34
CA ALA A 160 -28.22 23.44 -18.58
C ALA A 160 -28.83 22.06 -18.22
N PRO A 161 -29.32 21.83 -16.98
CA PRO A 161 -29.57 22.85 -15.95
C PRO A 161 -28.43 23.10 -14.94
N ASP A 162 -27.37 22.28 -14.86
CA ASP A 162 -26.18 22.50 -13.99
C ASP A 162 -25.08 21.43 -14.24
N GLY A 163 -24.74 21.13 -15.49
CA GLY A 163 -23.80 20.08 -15.89
C GLY A 163 -22.47 20.61 -16.45
N VAL A 164 -21.43 19.77 -16.49
CA VAL A 164 -20.20 20.02 -17.25
C VAL A 164 -20.20 19.18 -18.51
N GLU A 165 -19.98 19.82 -19.66
CA GLU A 165 -19.83 19.17 -20.97
C GLU A 165 -18.51 19.56 -21.63
N ILE A 166 -18.01 18.69 -22.52
CA ILE A 166 -16.84 19.00 -23.33
C ILE A 166 -17.30 19.34 -24.74
N ILE A 167 -16.83 20.48 -25.25
CA ILE A 167 -17.29 21.06 -26.50
C ILE A 167 -16.10 21.27 -27.45
N SER A 168 -16.31 21.02 -28.76
CA SER A 168 -15.33 21.28 -29.83
C SER A 168 -15.23 22.77 -30.11
N MET A 169 -14.00 23.28 -30.23
CA MET A 169 -13.71 24.68 -30.56
C MET A 169 -13.32 24.89 -32.03
N GLU A 170 -13.41 23.88 -32.89
CA GLU A 170 -13.00 23.97 -34.30
C GLU A 170 -13.75 25.07 -35.11
N GLU A 171 -14.92 25.54 -34.63
CA GLU A 171 -15.78 26.51 -35.34
C GLU A 171 -16.00 27.86 -34.61
N LEU A 172 -15.61 28.00 -33.34
CA LEU A 172 -15.80 29.23 -32.55
C LEU A 172 -14.52 30.07 -32.49
N ARG A 173 -14.37 31.01 -33.42
CA ARG A 173 -13.39 32.10 -33.34
C ARG A 173 -13.81 33.18 -32.33
N ASP A 174 -14.26 32.78 -31.14
CA ASP A 174 -14.70 33.75 -30.14
C ASP A 174 -13.51 34.23 -29.30
N THR A 175 -13.02 35.42 -29.64
CA THR A 175 -11.90 36.15 -29.01
C THR A 175 -12.15 36.54 -27.54
N ARG A 176 -13.31 36.17 -26.96
CA ARG A 176 -13.74 36.52 -25.60
C ARG A 176 -13.21 35.59 -24.51
N LEU A 177 -12.71 34.41 -24.85
CA LEU A 177 -12.22 33.42 -23.87
C LEU A 177 -10.74 33.61 -23.47
N HIS A 178 -10.01 34.49 -24.15
CA HIS A 178 -8.66 34.91 -23.74
C HIS A 178 -8.67 35.93 -22.59
N GLN A 179 -9.86 36.38 -22.13
CA GLN A 179 -9.95 37.20 -20.93
C GLN A 179 -9.75 36.33 -19.70
N ILE A 180 -8.59 36.52 -19.07
CA ILE A 180 -8.26 36.00 -17.75
C ILE A 180 -9.27 36.56 -16.75
N ASP A 181 -10.07 35.67 -16.16
CA ASP A 181 -10.94 36.02 -15.04
C ASP A 181 -10.14 35.99 -13.74
N TRP A 182 -9.65 37.15 -13.33
CA TRP A 182 -8.89 37.34 -12.09
C TRP A 182 -9.67 36.92 -10.83
N SER A 183 -11.01 36.98 -10.85
CA SER A 183 -11.83 36.56 -9.71
C SER A 183 -11.86 35.03 -9.58
N GLY A 184 -11.97 34.33 -10.71
CA GLY A 184 -11.84 32.88 -10.79
C GLY A 184 -10.44 32.40 -10.37
N VAL A 185 -9.38 33.11 -10.76
CA VAL A 185 -8.00 32.77 -10.36
C VAL A 185 -7.81 32.80 -8.84
N GLN A 186 -8.40 33.78 -8.15
CA GLN A 186 -8.30 33.87 -6.69
C GLN A 186 -9.06 32.74 -5.97
N HIS A 187 -10.20 32.32 -6.52
CA HIS A 187 -10.93 31.16 -6.02
C HIS A 187 -10.14 29.86 -6.23
N LYS A 188 -9.55 29.70 -7.42
CA LYS A 188 -8.72 28.55 -7.78
C LYS A 188 -7.44 28.48 -6.94
N SER A 189 -6.79 29.61 -6.65
CA SER A 189 -5.60 29.66 -5.79
C SER A 189 -5.92 29.25 -4.34
N SER A 190 -7.01 29.73 -3.75
CA SER A 190 -7.46 29.29 -2.42
C SER A 190 -7.85 27.80 -2.39
N THR A 191 -8.56 27.32 -3.42
CA THR A 191 -8.91 25.89 -3.55
C THR A 191 -7.66 25.01 -3.66
N PHE A 192 -6.62 25.47 -4.37
CA PHE A 192 -5.34 24.77 -4.48
C PHE A 192 -4.60 24.72 -3.14
N VAL A 193 -4.55 25.83 -2.42
CA VAL A 193 -3.89 25.89 -1.10
C VAL A 193 -4.63 25.03 -0.08
N SER A 194 -5.97 25.03 -0.09
CA SER A 194 -6.80 24.12 0.72
C SER A 194 -6.57 22.64 0.37
N LEU A 195 -6.47 22.31 -0.92
CA LEU A 195 -6.15 20.96 -1.39
C LEU A 195 -4.76 20.52 -0.88
N MET A 196 -3.75 21.38 -1.00
CA MET A 196 -2.40 21.12 -0.49
C MET A 196 -2.40 20.95 1.03
N ALA A 197 -3.08 21.83 1.75
CA ALA A 197 -3.15 21.78 3.21
C ALA A 197 -3.81 20.49 3.71
N THR A 198 -4.77 19.94 2.97
CA THR A 198 -5.49 18.71 3.34
C THR A 198 -4.77 17.43 2.91
N SER A 199 -4.03 17.48 1.80
CA SER A 199 -3.55 16.27 1.10
C SER A 199 -2.05 16.03 1.21
N CYS A 200 -1.26 17.10 1.40
CA CYS A 200 0.21 17.03 1.43
C CYS A 200 0.73 17.08 2.87
N THR A 201 1.93 16.55 3.06
CA THR A 201 2.63 16.62 4.36
C THR A 201 3.13 18.05 4.62
N PRO A 202 3.32 18.47 5.88
CA PRO A 202 3.85 19.80 6.16
C PRO A 202 5.23 20.03 5.50
N ASP A 203 6.05 18.98 5.42
CA ASP A 203 7.36 19.05 4.77
C ASP A 203 7.27 19.22 3.26
N GLU A 204 6.34 18.53 2.60
CA GLU A 204 6.08 18.72 1.17
C GLU A 204 5.60 20.14 0.88
N VAL A 205 4.64 20.65 1.68
CA VAL A 205 4.12 22.01 1.54
C VAL A 205 5.24 23.05 1.73
N SER A 206 6.08 22.88 2.75
CA SER A 206 7.23 23.77 2.98
C SER A 206 8.24 23.70 1.83
N SER A 207 8.57 22.49 1.34
CA SER A 207 9.53 22.31 0.25
C SER A 207 9.06 22.95 -1.06
N PHE A 208 7.77 22.84 -1.35
CA PHE A 208 7.15 23.46 -2.51
C PHE A 208 7.11 24.99 -2.41
N ALA A 209 6.73 25.52 -1.24
CA ALA A 209 6.77 26.96 -0.99
C ALA A 209 8.18 27.54 -1.20
N MET A 210 9.20 26.80 -0.75
CA MET A 210 10.60 27.19 -0.89
C MET A 210 11.10 27.09 -2.33
N ASP A 211 10.68 26.06 -3.08
CA ASP A 211 10.95 25.95 -4.52
C ASP A 211 10.35 27.15 -5.27
N LEU A 212 9.09 27.49 -4.99
CA LEU A 212 8.39 28.65 -5.56
C LEU A 212 9.07 29.99 -5.23
N LEU A 213 9.44 30.19 -3.96
CA LEU A 213 10.21 31.36 -3.51
C LEU A 213 11.56 31.45 -4.20
N SER A 214 12.28 30.33 -4.34
CA SER A 214 13.60 30.30 -4.96
C SER A 214 13.57 30.65 -6.45
N ARG A 215 12.54 30.18 -7.17
CA ARG A 215 12.32 30.51 -8.58
C ARG A 215 11.98 31.97 -8.78
N TRP A 216 11.05 32.47 -7.97
CA TRP A 216 10.67 33.88 -7.99
C TRP A 216 11.90 34.77 -7.73
N MET A 217 12.77 34.40 -6.80
CA MET A 217 14.01 35.14 -6.53
C MET A 217 15.05 35.04 -7.66
N ALA A 218 15.26 33.84 -8.23
CA ALA A 218 16.22 33.64 -9.32
C ALA A 218 15.86 34.52 -10.53
N ASP A 219 14.56 34.66 -10.82
CA ASP A 219 14.04 35.51 -11.88
C ASP A 219 14.26 37.01 -11.61
N LEU A 220 14.11 37.45 -10.36
CA LEU A 220 14.35 38.84 -9.97
C LEU A 220 15.83 39.23 -10.07
N VAL A 221 16.74 38.30 -9.74
CA VAL A 221 18.18 38.51 -9.88
C VAL A 221 18.60 38.51 -11.36
N ALA A 222 17.97 37.68 -12.19
CA ALA A 222 18.21 37.65 -13.64
C ALA A 222 17.68 38.89 -14.38
N SER A 223 16.71 39.60 -13.81
CA SER A 223 16.12 40.83 -14.37
C SER A 223 16.91 42.12 -14.06
N ALA A 224 18.04 42.02 -13.34
CA ALA A 224 18.95 43.15 -13.15
C ALA A 224 19.62 43.54 -14.49
N PRO A 225 19.80 44.85 -14.79
CA PRO A 225 20.21 45.30 -16.12
C PRO A 225 21.68 44.93 -16.41
N ALA A 226 21.90 43.77 -17.02
CA ALA A 226 23.12 43.52 -17.77
C ALA A 226 23.00 44.20 -19.15
N GLN A 227 24.07 44.90 -19.54
CA GLN A 227 24.23 45.77 -20.70
C GLN A 227 23.46 45.37 -21.99
N PRO A 228 23.03 46.35 -22.81
CA PRO A 228 22.24 46.08 -24.00
C PRO A 228 23.06 45.28 -25.02
N LYS A 229 22.71 44.01 -25.20
CA LYS A 229 23.15 43.23 -26.37
C LYS A 229 22.04 43.28 -27.41
N ILE A 230 22.43 43.69 -28.61
CA ILE A 230 21.61 43.79 -29.81
C ILE A 230 20.91 42.43 -30.05
N LYS A 231 19.56 42.42 -30.01
CA LYS A 231 18.73 41.27 -30.39
C LYS A 231 18.80 41.09 -31.91
N LEU A 232 19.23 39.92 -32.38
CA LEU A 232 18.78 39.40 -33.69
C LEU A 232 17.46 38.66 -33.42
N GLU A 233 16.43 38.97 -34.21
CA GLU A 233 15.14 38.29 -34.22
C GLU A 233 15.32 36.82 -34.65
N GLU A 234 15.28 35.92 -33.68
CA GLU A 234 14.83 34.54 -33.87
C GLU A 234 13.48 34.40 -33.13
N ALA A 235 12.53 33.71 -33.75
CA ALA A 235 11.12 33.64 -33.35
C ALA A 235 10.92 33.45 -31.82
N GLU A 236 10.39 34.50 -31.18
CA GLU A 236 10.06 34.55 -29.75
C GLU A 236 9.05 33.43 -29.38
N PRO A 237 9.35 32.54 -28.41
CA PRO A 237 8.34 31.64 -27.85
C PRO A 237 7.45 32.41 -26.86
N ASP A 238 6.14 32.52 -27.14
CA ASP A 238 5.05 33.03 -26.27
C ASP A 238 5.49 33.76 -24.97
N GLU A 239 6.02 34.99 -25.10
CA GLU A 239 6.41 35.82 -23.94
C GLU A 239 5.22 36.04 -22.97
N GLU A 240 4.00 36.14 -23.50
CA GLU A 240 2.77 36.35 -22.71
C GLU A 240 2.43 35.14 -21.82
N GLY A 241 2.60 33.92 -22.33
CA GLY A 241 2.35 32.69 -21.58
C GLY A 241 3.34 32.48 -20.44
N LEU A 242 4.59 32.93 -20.62
CA LEU A 242 5.61 32.89 -19.58
C LEU A 242 5.34 33.93 -18.48
N GLN A 243 4.90 35.14 -18.83
CA GLN A 243 4.52 36.17 -17.87
C GLN A 243 3.29 35.76 -17.03
N LEU A 244 2.32 35.09 -17.65
CA LEU A 244 1.12 34.61 -16.96
C LEU A 244 1.42 33.51 -15.94
N LYS A 245 2.32 32.58 -16.28
CA LYS A 245 2.78 31.53 -15.34
C LYS A 245 3.40 32.14 -14.08
N LYS A 246 4.20 33.20 -14.23
CA LYS A 246 4.82 33.92 -13.09
C LYS A 246 3.78 34.57 -12.18
N LEU A 247 2.70 35.10 -12.75
CA LEU A 247 1.61 35.69 -11.98
C LEU A 247 0.89 34.64 -11.13
N TRP A 248 0.74 33.42 -11.62
CA TRP A 248 0.15 32.29 -10.87
C TRP A 248 1.02 31.85 -9.71
N GLU A 249 2.33 31.77 -9.93
CA GLU A 249 3.30 31.46 -8.88
C GLU A 249 3.22 32.49 -7.74
N VAL A 250 3.18 33.78 -8.06
CA VAL A 250 3.07 34.86 -7.05
C VAL A 250 1.72 34.82 -6.33
N ALA A 251 0.61 34.63 -7.04
CA ALA A 251 -0.72 34.57 -6.44
C ALA A 251 -0.86 33.39 -5.45
N ILE A 252 -0.30 32.23 -5.81
CA ILE A 252 -0.29 31.06 -4.93
C ILE A 252 0.65 31.28 -3.74
N LEU A 253 1.83 31.85 -3.96
CA LEU A 253 2.77 32.17 -2.90
C LEU A 253 2.15 33.11 -1.85
N GLN A 254 1.46 34.16 -2.29
CA GLN A 254 0.75 35.07 -1.41
C GLN A 254 -0.34 34.33 -0.62
N LYS A 255 -1.13 33.48 -1.28
CA LYS A 255 -2.17 32.68 -0.62
C LYS A 255 -1.62 31.68 0.39
N MET A 256 -0.47 31.06 0.10
CA MET A 256 0.19 30.15 1.03
C MET A 256 0.68 30.87 2.28
N LEU A 257 1.19 32.10 2.14
CA LEU A 257 1.62 32.93 3.27
C LEU A 257 0.45 33.38 4.15
N GLU A 258 -0.73 33.61 3.54
CA GLU A 258 -1.97 33.97 4.23
C GLU A 258 -2.64 32.76 4.92
N GLU A 259 -2.82 31.64 4.21
CA GLU A 259 -3.66 30.51 4.66
C GLU A 259 -2.87 29.41 5.39
N VAL A 260 -1.56 29.27 5.15
CA VAL A 260 -0.75 28.17 5.72
C VAL A 260 0.60 28.64 6.30
N PRO A 261 0.63 29.70 7.12
CA PRO A 261 1.87 30.22 7.70
C PRO A 261 2.57 29.18 8.60
N GLU A 262 1.82 28.38 9.35
CA GLU A 262 2.37 27.44 10.34
C GLU A 262 3.13 26.26 9.71
N LYS A 263 2.73 25.80 8.51
CA LYS A 263 3.39 24.65 7.85
C LYS A 263 4.66 25.03 7.11
N LEU A 264 4.89 26.32 6.80
CA LEU A 264 6.17 26.81 6.28
C LEU A 264 7.30 26.74 7.32
N ILE A 265 6.94 26.65 8.61
CA ILE A 265 7.87 26.69 9.73
C ILE A 265 8.61 25.35 9.94
N SER A 266 8.26 24.27 9.22
CA SER A 266 8.97 23.00 9.38
C SER A 266 10.43 23.04 8.90
N ARG A 267 10.81 24.04 8.07
CA ARG A 267 12.18 24.25 7.55
C ARG A 267 12.71 25.66 7.81
N ILE A 268 12.69 26.10 9.07
CA ILE A 268 13.18 27.40 9.54
C ILE A 268 14.57 27.76 8.98
N GLU A 269 15.52 26.82 8.93
CA GLU A 269 16.89 27.08 8.48
C GLU A 269 16.96 27.53 7.02
N GLN A 270 16.17 26.91 6.14
CA GLN A 270 16.15 27.25 4.72
C GLN A 270 15.45 28.60 4.50
N VAL A 271 14.35 28.86 5.21
CA VAL A 271 13.66 30.16 5.17
C VAL A 271 14.61 31.27 5.62
N LEU A 272 15.36 31.04 6.70
CA LEU A 272 16.35 32.00 7.19
C LEU A 272 17.52 32.18 6.23
N GLU A 273 18.00 31.13 5.57
CA GLU A 273 19.04 31.26 4.54
C GLU A 273 18.55 32.08 3.34
N LEU A 274 17.32 31.87 2.87
CA LEU A 274 16.73 32.69 1.80
C LEU A 274 16.53 34.14 2.25
N VAL A 275 16.00 34.38 3.44
CA VAL A 275 15.84 35.73 4.00
C VAL A 275 17.20 36.42 4.17
N CYS A 276 18.26 35.70 4.58
CA CYS A 276 19.62 36.22 4.63
C CYS A 276 20.20 36.55 3.25
N GLN A 277 19.81 35.81 2.21
CA GLN A 277 20.19 36.09 0.81
C GLN A 277 19.47 37.32 0.26
N ILE A 278 18.16 37.46 0.52
CA ILE A 278 17.36 38.63 0.09
C ILE A 278 17.86 39.88 0.80
N LEU A 279 17.92 39.83 2.13
CA LEU A 279 18.32 40.94 2.98
C LEU A 279 19.84 41.13 3.01
N ASN A 280 20.62 40.60 2.07
CA ASN A 280 22.07 40.80 2.09
C ASN A 280 22.41 42.31 1.91
N PRO A 281 23.26 42.91 2.77
CA PRO A 281 23.61 44.33 2.70
C PRO A 281 24.23 44.79 1.38
N ALA A 282 24.73 43.87 0.55
CA ALA A 282 25.29 44.17 -0.77
C ALA A 282 24.22 44.30 -1.88
N THR A 283 23.06 43.65 -1.75
CA THR A 283 21.97 43.62 -2.74
C THR A 283 20.78 44.48 -2.35
N LEU A 284 20.74 44.96 -1.10
CA LEU A 284 19.66 45.78 -0.52
C LEU A 284 19.36 47.08 -1.30
N GLN A 285 20.32 47.63 -2.05
CA GLN A 285 20.12 48.87 -2.82
C GLN A 285 19.52 48.63 -4.22
N SER A 286 19.54 47.39 -4.72
CA SER A 286 19.07 47.03 -6.06
C SER A 286 17.73 46.28 -6.05
N GLN A 287 17.15 46.03 -4.88
CA GLN A 287 15.88 45.31 -4.71
C GLN A 287 14.71 46.28 -4.54
N SER A 288 13.54 45.91 -5.06
CA SER A 288 12.31 46.69 -4.88
C SER A 288 11.73 46.53 -3.47
N ASP A 289 11.00 47.55 -3.02
CA ASP A 289 10.36 47.60 -1.70
C ASP A 289 9.42 46.41 -1.44
N ASP A 290 8.78 45.89 -2.48
CA ASP A 290 7.87 44.74 -2.40
C ASP A 290 8.62 43.46 -2.01
N ILE A 291 9.84 43.25 -2.53
CA ILE A 291 10.67 42.08 -2.21
C ILE A 291 11.13 42.13 -0.75
N ILE A 292 11.49 43.33 -0.30
CA ILE A 292 11.93 43.56 1.07
C ILE A 292 10.74 43.35 2.03
N ALA A 293 9.54 43.80 1.66
CA ALA A 293 8.32 43.56 2.44
C ALA A 293 7.99 42.06 2.58
N VAL A 294 8.11 41.28 1.50
CA VAL A 294 7.94 39.82 1.54
C VAL A 294 8.99 39.16 2.46
N ALA A 295 10.26 39.55 2.34
CA ALA A 295 11.33 39.01 3.20
C ALA A 295 11.13 39.34 4.69
N LEU A 296 10.67 40.55 5.01
CA LEU A 296 10.34 40.93 6.39
C LEU A 296 9.11 40.18 6.91
N SER A 297 8.11 39.90 6.07
CA SER A 297 6.94 39.11 6.47
C SER A 297 7.31 37.65 6.79
N LEU A 298 8.18 37.03 6.00
CA LEU A 298 8.74 35.70 6.27
C LEU A 298 9.60 35.69 7.53
N LEU A 299 10.40 36.75 7.74
CA LEU A 299 11.19 36.91 8.95
C LEU A 299 10.29 37.08 10.20
N ASN A 300 9.20 37.83 10.09
CA ASN A 300 8.21 37.96 11.16
C ASN A 300 7.60 36.61 11.51
N LEU A 301 7.20 35.82 10.50
CA LEU A 301 6.66 34.49 10.69
C LEU A 301 7.63 33.55 11.42
N VAL A 302 8.91 33.58 11.05
CA VAL A 302 9.94 32.77 11.70
C VAL A 302 10.24 33.25 13.12
N ILE A 303 10.39 34.56 13.33
CA ILE A 303 10.74 35.14 14.64
C ILE A 303 9.59 35.01 15.64
N THR A 304 8.33 34.93 15.20
CA THR A 304 7.16 34.80 16.09
C THR A 304 6.77 33.35 16.40
N SER A 305 7.26 32.37 15.62
CA SER A 305 7.00 30.93 15.84
C SER A 305 7.41 30.47 17.25
N PRO A 306 6.65 29.62 17.96
CA PRO A 306 7.04 29.10 19.28
C PRO A 306 8.30 28.21 19.26
N THR A 307 8.68 27.63 18.12
CA THR A 307 9.83 26.72 18.00
C THR A 307 11.17 27.43 17.73
N PHE A 308 11.16 28.72 17.42
CA PHE A 308 12.36 29.48 17.07
C PHE A 308 13.19 29.87 18.31
N LYS A 309 14.47 29.48 18.36
CA LYS A 309 15.47 29.95 19.33
C LYS A 309 16.60 30.65 18.57
N ARG A 310 17.17 31.75 19.10
CA ARG A 310 18.28 32.48 18.45
C ARG A 310 19.52 31.62 18.21
N SER A 311 19.72 30.59 19.05
CA SER A 311 20.76 29.57 18.90
C SER A 311 20.67 28.76 17.60
N ASN A 312 19.50 28.73 16.95
CA ASN A 312 19.29 28.00 15.70
C ASN A 312 19.86 28.78 14.48
N LEU A 313 20.28 30.03 14.66
CA LEU A 313 20.90 30.84 13.61
C LEU A 313 22.42 30.59 13.55
N LYS A 314 22.94 30.30 12.35
CA LYS A 314 24.39 30.32 12.11
C LYS A 314 24.94 31.71 12.44
N PRO A 315 26.10 31.84 13.11
CA PRO A 315 26.63 33.13 13.59
C PRO A 315 26.93 34.14 12.47
N ARG A 316 27.09 33.67 11.21
CA ARG A 316 27.22 34.53 10.04
C ARG A 316 25.87 35.10 9.58
N GLY A 317 24.80 34.30 9.58
CA GLY A 317 23.45 34.73 9.19
C GLY A 317 22.85 35.75 10.17
N LEU A 318 23.09 35.56 11.47
CA LEU A 318 22.67 36.50 12.51
C LEU A 318 23.25 37.91 12.29
N LYS A 319 24.55 38.01 11.99
CA LYS A 319 25.21 39.30 11.71
C LYS A 319 24.67 39.97 10.45
N VAL A 320 24.38 39.18 9.41
CA VAL A 320 23.76 39.70 8.17
C VAL A 320 22.39 40.28 8.47
N LEU A 321 21.53 39.55 9.19
CA LEU A 321 20.19 40.03 9.54
C LEU A 321 20.21 41.28 10.43
N GLU A 322 21.06 41.31 11.46
CA GLU A 322 21.19 42.49 12.35
C GLU A 322 21.62 43.74 11.58
N THR A 323 22.67 43.63 10.76
CA THR A 323 23.16 44.77 9.95
C THR A 323 22.16 45.23 8.90
N SER A 324 21.35 44.33 8.36
CA SER A 324 20.36 44.64 7.34
C SER A 324 19.08 45.25 7.90
N LEU A 325 18.60 44.76 9.06
CA LEU A 325 17.46 45.34 9.77
C LEU A 325 17.80 46.74 10.30
N GLU A 326 19.04 46.97 10.75
CA GLU A 326 19.52 48.29 11.17
C GLU A 326 19.56 49.27 9.98
N LYS A 327 20.10 48.84 8.83
CA LYS A 327 20.12 49.65 7.60
C LYS A 327 18.71 49.97 7.09
N LEU A 328 17.83 48.97 7.00
CA LEU A 328 16.42 49.15 6.58
C LEU A 328 15.62 50.02 7.56
N GLY A 329 15.86 49.85 8.85
CA GLY A 329 15.26 50.68 9.90
C GLY A 329 15.76 52.13 9.87
N SER A 330 16.96 52.39 9.35
CA SER A 330 17.51 53.74 9.18
C SER A 330 17.18 54.40 7.82
N GLY A 331 16.66 53.63 6.86
CA GLY A 331 16.32 54.10 5.51
C GLY A 331 14.95 54.78 5.41
N ASN A 332 14.75 55.57 4.34
CA ASN A 332 13.53 56.33 4.05
C ASN A 332 12.46 55.50 3.28
N HIS A 333 12.19 54.26 3.72
CA HIS A 333 11.09 53.44 3.15
C HIS A 333 9.89 53.46 4.11
N PRO A 334 8.79 54.17 3.78
CA PRO A 334 7.69 54.42 4.72
C PRO A 334 6.91 53.16 5.15
N THR A 335 6.91 52.10 4.33
CA THR A 335 6.18 50.84 4.58
C THR A 335 7.03 49.76 5.26
N VAL A 336 8.36 49.77 5.05
CA VAL A 336 9.30 48.70 5.42
C VAL A 336 10.15 49.05 6.65
N SER A 337 10.45 50.33 6.86
CA SER A 337 11.25 50.80 8.00
C SER A 337 10.65 50.48 9.39
N PRO A 338 9.32 50.64 9.65
CA PRO A 338 8.76 50.34 10.96
C PRO A 338 8.73 48.83 11.27
N THR A 339 8.46 47.99 10.27
CA THR A 339 8.46 46.53 10.42
C THR A 339 9.88 46.00 10.67
N ALA A 340 10.89 46.53 9.96
CA ALA A 340 12.29 46.17 10.19
C ALA A 340 12.78 46.50 11.62
N ARG A 341 12.41 47.67 12.16
CA ARG A 341 12.74 48.05 13.55
C ARG A 341 12.08 47.12 14.58
N ASN A 342 10.81 46.81 14.39
CA ASN A 342 10.07 45.92 15.29
C ASN A 342 10.67 44.49 15.29
N LEU A 343 11.04 43.99 14.11
CA LEU A 343 11.67 42.67 13.98
C LEU A 343 13.07 42.62 14.59
N GLY A 344 13.85 43.69 14.46
CA GLY A 344 15.15 43.83 15.12
C GLY A 344 15.02 43.77 16.65
N LEU A 345 14.02 44.46 17.22
CA LEU A 345 13.75 44.41 18.66
C LEU A 345 13.30 43.02 19.09
N LEU A 346 12.36 42.39 18.37
CA LEU A 346 11.89 41.03 18.69
C LEU A 346 13.03 40.00 18.68
N LEU A 347 13.97 40.11 17.73
CA LEU A 347 15.13 39.23 17.64
C LEU A 347 16.10 39.41 18.81
N GLN A 348 16.22 40.63 19.35
CA GLN A 348 17.06 40.93 20.51
C GLN A 348 16.43 40.45 21.83
N TYR A 349 15.11 40.62 22.02
CA TYR A 349 14.43 40.30 23.28
C TYR A 349 14.03 38.82 23.42
N ARG A 350 14.02 38.05 22.34
CA ARG A 350 13.64 36.63 22.37
C ARG A 350 14.61 35.73 23.15
N ASP A 351 15.86 36.17 23.35
CA ASP A 351 16.83 35.50 24.22
C ASP A 351 16.48 35.60 25.71
N ALA A 352 15.81 36.68 26.13
CA ALA A 352 15.47 36.92 27.53
C ALA A 352 14.22 36.12 27.99
N ALA A 353 13.43 35.60 27.05
CA ALA A 353 12.20 34.85 27.33
C ALA A 353 12.42 33.31 27.44
N GLY A 354 13.56 32.80 26.97
CA GLY A 354 13.94 31.39 27.15
C GLY A 354 14.72 31.21 28.45
N GLY A 355 14.03 30.86 29.53
CA GLY A 355 14.64 30.61 30.84
C GLY A 355 15.83 29.64 30.80
N GLU A 356 16.77 29.84 31.71
CA GLU A 356 18.08 29.16 31.79
C GLU A 356 18.00 27.66 32.17
N ASP A 357 16.81 27.08 32.29
CA ASP A 357 16.56 25.75 32.88
C ASP A 357 16.53 24.55 31.89
N GLU A 358 16.67 24.74 30.58
CA GLU A 358 16.68 23.63 29.60
C GLU A 358 18.09 23.21 29.12
N LYS A 359 19.10 23.22 29.99
CA LYS A 359 20.46 22.78 29.59
C LYS A 359 20.70 21.26 29.64
N ASP A 360 19.76 20.46 30.17
CA ASP A 360 19.87 18.99 30.27
C ASP A 360 18.71 18.21 29.63
N GLY A 361 17.91 18.85 28.76
CA GLY A 361 16.93 18.14 27.94
C GLY A 361 17.61 17.36 26.83
N PHE A 362 17.43 16.03 26.79
CA PHE A 362 17.80 15.16 25.66
C PHE A 362 17.39 15.82 24.33
N VAL A 363 18.36 16.37 23.58
CA VAL A 363 18.12 16.93 22.25
C VAL A 363 17.92 15.74 21.31
N PRO A 364 16.69 15.48 20.80
CA PRO A 364 16.47 14.36 19.91
C PRO A 364 17.29 14.59 18.64
N ASN A 365 17.99 13.57 18.18
CA ASN A 365 18.73 13.63 16.92
C ASN A 365 17.77 14.00 15.78
N ALA A 366 18.20 14.77 14.77
CA ALA A 366 17.33 15.20 13.66
C ALA A 366 16.58 14.01 13.02
N LYS A 367 17.26 12.87 12.88
CA LYS A 367 16.66 11.60 12.42
C LYS A 367 15.53 11.08 13.31
N GLN A 368 15.62 11.22 14.63
CA GLN A 368 14.57 10.79 15.56
C GLN A 368 13.33 11.69 15.49
N VAL A 369 13.52 12.98 15.17
CA VAL A 369 12.41 13.91 14.93
C VAL A 369 11.69 13.55 13.63
N GLU A 370 12.44 13.27 12.56
CA GLU A 370 11.91 12.82 11.26
C GLU A 370 11.16 11.48 11.37
N ASP A 371 11.73 10.50 12.09
CA ASP A 371 11.10 9.20 12.32
C ASP A 371 9.78 9.34 13.11
N ARG A 372 9.75 10.21 14.13
CA ARG A 372 8.52 10.50 14.90
C ARG A 372 7.47 11.20 14.05
N ALA A 373 7.87 12.11 13.17
CA ALA A 373 6.96 12.78 12.25
C ALA A 373 6.37 11.77 11.25
N THR A 374 7.21 10.88 10.72
CA THR A 374 6.80 9.81 9.79
C THR A 374 5.86 8.82 10.47
N TYR A 375 6.11 8.45 11.73
CA TYR A 375 5.21 7.60 12.50
C TYR A 375 3.84 8.25 12.74
N LYS A 376 3.79 9.53 13.13
CA LYS A 376 2.54 10.28 13.30
C LYS A 376 1.75 10.35 12.00
N LEU A 377 2.43 10.61 10.89
CA LEU A 377 1.83 10.63 9.57
C LEU A 377 1.27 9.24 9.21
N ALA A 378 2.03 8.18 9.42
CA ALA A 378 1.60 6.82 9.14
C ALA A 378 0.34 6.43 9.93
N ILE A 379 0.27 6.78 11.22
CA ILE A 379 -0.95 6.60 12.03
C ILE A 379 -2.11 7.36 11.42
N SER A 380 -1.92 8.64 11.06
CA SER A 380 -2.99 9.45 10.47
C SER A 380 -3.56 8.84 9.18
N TYR A 381 -2.71 8.21 8.37
CA TYR A 381 -3.13 7.54 7.14
C TYR A 381 -3.95 6.27 7.42
N ILE A 382 -3.64 5.56 8.49
CA ILE A 382 -4.28 4.28 8.85
C ILE A 382 -5.61 4.48 9.60
N THR A 383 -5.66 5.43 10.54
CA THR A 383 -6.78 5.55 11.50
C THR A 383 -7.92 6.46 11.04
N GLN A 384 -7.70 7.30 10.02
CA GLN A 384 -8.77 8.14 9.48
C GLN A 384 -9.74 7.30 8.64
N ALA A 385 -11.01 7.28 9.05
CA ALA A 385 -12.07 6.50 8.40
C ALA A 385 -12.33 6.91 6.94
N ASP A 386 -12.06 8.16 6.57
CA ASP A 386 -12.28 8.68 5.22
C ASP A 386 -11.15 8.32 4.23
N ASN A 387 -10.07 7.70 4.70
CA ASN A 387 -8.94 7.36 3.83
C ASN A 387 -9.21 6.07 3.06
N PRO A 388 -9.07 6.07 1.73
CA PRO A 388 -9.31 4.87 0.95
C PRO A 388 -8.19 3.83 1.18
N PRO A 389 -8.44 2.54 0.86
CA PRO A 389 -7.49 1.46 1.07
C PRO A 389 -6.05 1.70 0.57
N PRO A 390 -5.80 2.35 -0.59
CA PRO A 390 -4.42 2.63 -1.03
C PRO A 390 -3.68 3.65 -0.15
N VAL A 391 -4.39 4.57 0.53
CA VAL A 391 -3.76 5.51 1.48
C VAL A 391 -3.43 4.78 2.78
N ARG A 392 -4.35 3.95 3.28
CA ARG A 392 -4.12 3.09 4.46
C ARG A 392 -2.94 2.13 4.22
N SER A 393 -2.83 1.57 3.02
CA SER A 393 -1.73 0.67 2.64
C SER A 393 -0.38 1.38 2.54
N GLU A 394 -0.36 2.65 2.13
CA GLU A 394 0.85 3.47 2.17
C GLU A 394 1.27 3.80 3.60
N GLY A 395 0.31 4.09 4.49
CA GLY A 395 0.57 4.21 5.93
C GLY A 395 1.26 2.97 6.51
N LEU A 396 0.81 1.77 6.12
CA LEU A 396 1.47 0.51 6.50
C LEU A 396 2.88 0.35 5.89
N ASN A 397 3.11 0.84 4.67
CA ASN A 397 4.45 0.84 4.05
C ASN A 397 5.41 1.74 4.83
N LEU A 398 4.95 2.89 5.31
CA LEU A 398 5.75 3.79 6.16
C LEU A 398 6.12 3.13 7.49
N ILE A 399 5.16 2.46 8.15
CA ILE A 399 5.45 1.66 9.36
C ILE A 399 6.47 0.56 9.05
N SER A 400 6.31 -0.18 7.95
CA SER A 400 7.28 -1.18 7.47
C SER A 400 8.68 -0.56 7.30
N GLY A 401 8.77 0.63 6.70
CA GLY A 401 10.02 1.37 6.51
C GLY A 401 10.70 1.70 7.84
N LEU A 402 9.94 2.21 8.81
CA LEU A 402 10.42 2.50 10.16
C LEU A 402 10.85 1.22 10.91
N ILE A 403 10.12 0.11 10.74
CA ILE A 403 10.47 -1.19 11.32
C ILE A 403 11.81 -1.63 10.75
N LEU A 404 12.00 -1.60 9.42
CA LEU A 404 13.27 -1.99 8.78
C LEU A 404 14.44 -1.11 9.25
N ALA A 405 14.21 0.19 9.41
CA ALA A 405 15.21 1.16 9.85
C ALA A 405 15.63 1.05 11.34
N ASN A 406 14.99 0.19 12.15
CA ASN A 406 15.22 0.09 13.60
C ASN A 406 14.99 1.43 14.33
N SER A 407 13.95 2.17 13.96
CA SER A 407 13.69 3.44 14.62
C SER A 407 13.27 3.23 16.08
N THR A 408 13.91 3.97 16.99
CA THR A 408 13.52 4.01 18.42
C THR A 408 12.21 4.77 18.65
N ALA A 409 11.63 5.37 17.60
CA ALA A 409 10.35 6.07 17.67
C ALA A 409 9.15 5.12 17.71
N LEU A 410 9.34 3.84 17.35
CA LEU A 410 8.27 2.85 17.30
C LEU A 410 8.02 2.21 18.66
N ASP A 411 6.80 2.32 19.15
CA ASP A 411 6.29 1.46 20.22
C ASP A 411 5.79 0.14 19.59
N VAL A 412 6.55 -0.92 19.81
CA VAL A 412 6.27 -2.26 19.26
C VAL A 412 4.91 -2.77 19.72
N GLN A 413 4.51 -2.52 20.97
CA GLN A 413 3.24 -3.04 21.50
C GLN A 413 2.05 -2.28 20.90
N ALA A 414 2.16 -0.95 20.77
CA ALA A 414 1.14 -0.15 20.11
C ALA A 414 0.97 -0.54 18.63
N VAL A 415 2.07 -0.81 17.92
CA VAL A 415 2.03 -1.28 16.53
C VAL A 415 1.38 -2.66 16.44
N LEU A 416 1.70 -3.59 17.34
CA LEU A 416 1.06 -4.91 17.37
C LEU A 416 -0.46 -4.81 17.56
N VAL A 417 -0.92 -4.00 18.53
CA VAL A 417 -2.36 -3.78 18.76
C VAL A 417 -3.03 -3.14 17.54
N LEU A 418 -2.38 -2.18 16.90
CA LEU A 418 -2.89 -1.55 15.68
C LEU A 418 -3.04 -2.58 14.55
N LEU A 419 -2.02 -3.40 14.29
CA LEU A 419 -2.06 -4.45 13.27
C LEU A 419 -3.15 -5.49 13.58
N SER A 420 -3.32 -5.87 14.85
CA SER A 420 -4.39 -6.78 15.28
C SER A 420 -5.78 -6.19 15.03
N SER A 421 -5.97 -4.87 15.24
CA SER A 421 -7.24 -4.21 14.93
C SER A 421 -7.53 -4.18 13.43
N LEU A 422 -6.52 -3.91 12.60
CA LEU A 422 -6.66 -3.90 11.14
C LEU A 422 -6.96 -5.27 10.55
N MET A 423 -6.48 -6.36 11.16
CA MET A 423 -6.82 -7.74 10.73
C MET A 423 -8.27 -8.13 11.00
N GLN A 424 -8.93 -7.43 11.93
CA GLN A 424 -10.35 -7.63 12.24
C GLN A 424 -11.26 -6.93 11.22
N ASP A 425 -10.75 -5.96 10.46
CA ASP A 425 -11.50 -5.29 9.39
C ASP A 425 -11.74 -6.26 8.21
N ASP A 426 -12.88 -6.16 7.54
CA ASP A 426 -13.26 -7.03 6.40
C ASP A 426 -12.53 -6.72 5.08
N GLU A 427 -11.51 -5.87 5.11
CA GLU A 427 -10.77 -5.47 3.92
C GLU A 427 -9.59 -6.42 3.62
N ASP A 428 -9.84 -7.48 2.83
CA ASP A 428 -8.85 -8.51 2.43
C ASP A 428 -7.50 -7.95 1.96
N TYR A 429 -7.52 -6.85 1.21
CA TYR A 429 -6.30 -6.23 0.68
C TYR A 429 -5.42 -5.59 1.77
N ILE A 430 -6.03 -5.04 2.82
CA ILE A 430 -5.32 -4.53 3.99
C ILE A 430 -4.76 -5.71 4.79
N ASN A 431 -5.54 -6.78 4.95
CA ASN A 431 -5.11 -7.99 5.66
C ASN A 431 -3.80 -8.56 5.10
N LEU A 432 -3.69 -8.70 3.77
CA LEU A 432 -2.44 -9.16 3.12
C LEU A 432 -1.25 -8.25 3.37
N ARG A 433 -1.46 -6.93 3.49
CA ARG A 433 -0.41 -5.97 3.82
C ARG A 433 -0.02 -6.08 5.29
N VAL A 434 -1.00 -6.20 6.18
CA VAL A 434 -0.78 -6.34 7.61
C VAL A 434 0.00 -7.62 7.93
N ILE A 435 -0.34 -8.75 7.30
CA ILE A 435 0.42 -10.00 7.44
C ILE A 435 1.89 -9.79 7.06
N LYS A 436 2.17 -9.08 5.96
CA LYS A 436 3.56 -8.76 5.58
C LYS A 436 4.27 -7.93 6.65
N VAL A 437 3.60 -6.94 7.25
CA VAL A 437 4.19 -6.14 8.35
C VAL A 437 4.45 -7.02 9.57
N PHE A 438 3.54 -7.94 9.92
CA PHE A 438 3.78 -8.93 10.98
C PHE A 438 5.02 -9.79 10.70
N THR A 439 5.20 -10.29 9.47
CA THR A 439 6.41 -11.07 9.12
C THR A 439 7.70 -10.27 9.24
N GLN A 440 7.68 -8.97 8.92
CA GLN A 440 8.83 -8.09 9.09
C GLN A 440 9.14 -7.83 10.56
N LEU A 441 8.10 -7.58 11.37
CA LEU A 441 8.22 -7.35 12.79
C LEU A 441 8.72 -8.60 13.54
N ALA A 442 8.27 -9.78 13.13
CA ALA A 442 8.70 -11.06 13.69
C ALA A 442 10.21 -11.31 13.56
N ASN A 443 10.88 -10.80 12.50
CA ASN A 443 12.34 -10.94 12.37
C ASN A 443 13.11 -10.22 13.51
N LYS A 444 12.50 -9.19 14.12
CA LYS A 444 13.14 -8.40 15.17
C LYS A 444 12.58 -8.71 16.56
N HIS A 445 11.27 -8.93 16.65
CA HIS A 445 10.56 -9.20 17.91
C HIS A 445 9.73 -10.50 17.81
N PRO A 446 10.37 -11.67 17.60
CA PRO A 446 9.67 -12.92 17.33
C PRO A 446 8.72 -13.31 18.47
N LYS A 447 9.15 -13.17 19.73
CA LYS A 447 8.36 -13.51 20.93
C LYS A 447 7.08 -12.68 21.07
N ALA A 448 7.18 -11.37 20.86
CA ALA A 448 6.03 -10.47 21.02
C ALA A 448 5.03 -10.67 19.88
N THR A 449 5.52 -10.73 18.64
CA THR A 449 4.69 -10.93 17.46
C THR A 449 3.99 -12.29 17.47
N SER A 450 4.70 -13.38 17.77
CA SER A 450 4.09 -14.71 17.81
C SER A 450 3.03 -14.80 18.90
N ARG A 451 3.28 -14.20 20.07
CA ARG A 451 2.35 -14.22 21.19
C ARG A 451 1.07 -13.44 20.88
N GLU A 452 1.19 -12.23 20.33
CA GLU A 452 0.03 -11.43 19.95
C GLU A 452 -0.86 -12.17 18.95
N ILE A 453 -0.27 -12.70 17.86
CA ILE A 453 -1.01 -13.45 16.83
C ILE A 453 -1.66 -14.70 17.44
N LEU A 454 -0.93 -15.42 18.30
CA LEU A 454 -1.40 -16.65 18.93
C LEU A 454 -2.54 -16.39 19.92
N ASP A 455 -2.50 -15.28 20.67
CA ASP A 455 -3.56 -14.89 21.60
C ASP A 455 -4.87 -14.58 20.85
N HIS A 456 -4.81 -13.94 19.68
CA HIS A 456 -5.99 -13.71 18.82
C HIS A 456 -6.46 -14.97 18.08
N TYR A 457 -5.54 -15.88 17.76
CA TYR A 457 -5.88 -17.19 17.16
C TYR A 457 -6.58 -18.12 18.16
N LEU A 458 -6.08 -18.18 19.40
CA LEU A 458 -6.72 -18.88 20.51
C LEU A 458 -8.06 -18.25 20.85
N ASP A 459 -8.11 -16.93 20.92
CA ASP A 459 -9.27 -16.16 21.38
C ASP A 459 -9.83 -16.71 22.71
N PRO A 460 -9.10 -16.56 23.83
CA PRO A 460 -9.54 -17.07 25.13
C PRO A 460 -10.81 -16.40 25.65
N LYS A 461 -11.19 -15.25 25.06
CA LYS A 461 -12.40 -14.50 25.43
C LYS A 461 -13.59 -14.82 24.54
N GLU A 462 -13.43 -15.66 23.51
CA GLU A 462 -14.48 -16.06 22.56
C GLU A 462 -15.22 -14.86 21.92
N ARG A 463 -14.48 -13.82 21.54
CA ARG A 463 -15.03 -12.59 20.96
C ARG A 463 -14.95 -12.55 19.44
N SER A 464 -13.97 -13.25 18.85
CA SER A 464 -13.67 -13.14 17.43
C SER A 464 -14.47 -14.14 16.60
N THR A 465 -14.69 -13.82 15.32
CA THR A 465 -15.36 -14.73 14.39
C THR A 465 -14.38 -15.80 13.92
N THR A 466 -14.88 -16.94 13.44
CA THR A 466 -14.03 -18.01 12.90
C THR A 466 -13.16 -17.52 11.74
N ASP A 467 -13.71 -16.67 10.86
CA ASP A 467 -12.95 -16.07 9.76
C ASP A 467 -11.77 -15.21 10.24
N THR A 468 -12.01 -14.29 11.20
CA THR A 468 -10.92 -13.48 11.76
C THR A 468 -9.84 -14.34 12.42
N ARG A 469 -10.22 -15.40 13.14
CA ARG A 469 -9.26 -16.37 13.71
C ARG A 469 -8.47 -17.09 12.63
N LEU A 470 -9.09 -17.53 11.54
CA LEU A 470 -8.39 -18.14 10.41
C LEU A 470 -7.41 -17.18 9.75
N ARG A 471 -7.74 -15.88 9.64
CA ARG A 471 -6.80 -14.85 9.15
C ARG A 471 -5.57 -14.72 10.05
N PHE A 472 -5.74 -14.75 11.38
CA PHE A 472 -4.61 -14.82 12.32
C PHE A 472 -3.82 -16.14 12.19
N GLY A 473 -4.48 -17.25 11.88
CA GLY A 473 -3.83 -18.53 11.59
C GLY A 473 -2.92 -18.47 10.36
N GLU A 474 -3.38 -17.84 9.29
CA GLU A 474 -2.57 -17.59 8.09
C GLU A 474 -1.39 -16.66 8.40
N ALA A 475 -1.62 -15.60 9.18
CA ALA A 475 -0.55 -14.71 9.64
C ALA A 475 0.52 -15.48 10.44
N LEU A 476 0.08 -16.38 11.33
CA LEU A 476 0.96 -17.21 12.13
C LEU A 476 1.80 -18.16 11.27
N LEU A 477 1.18 -18.81 10.28
CA LEU A 477 1.88 -19.69 9.34
C LEU A 477 2.98 -18.93 8.59
N GLN A 478 2.66 -17.76 8.00
CA GLN A 478 3.63 -16.95 7.28
C GLN A 478 4.76 -16.43 8.19
N VAL A 479 4.46 -16.11 9.45
CA VAL A 479 5.48 -15.74 10.43
C VAL A 479 6.41 -16.93 10.74
N ILE A 480 5.88 -18.13 10.96
CA ILE A 480 6.68 -19.34 11.20
C ILE A 480 7.58 -19.65 9.99
N GLU A 481 7.02 -19.62 8.78
CA GLU A 481 7.78 -19.82 7.54
C GLU A 481 8.88 -18.78 7.35
N ARG A 482 8.61 -17.52 7.73
CA ARG A 482 9.61 -16.45 7.64
C ARG A 482 10.72 -16.58 8.67
N LEU A 483 10.41 -17.02 9.88
CA LEU A 483 11.40 -17.23 10.95
C LEU A 483 12.37 -18.37 10.60
N GLY A 484 11.92 -19.39 9.86
CA GLY A 484 12.77 -20.49 9.43
C GLY A 484 13.49 -21.15 10.60
N GLU A 485 14.82 -21.25 10.54
CA GLU A 485 15.63 -21.87 11.60
C GLU A 485 15.61 -21.11 12.94
N THR A 486 15.23 -19.83 12.94
CA THR A 486 15.08 -19.05 14.18
C THR A 486 13.82 -19.43 14.98
N PHE A 487 12.92 -20.20 14.37
CA PHE A 487 11.79 -20.82 15.06
C PHE A 487 12.29 -21.97 15.94
N ALA A 488 12.74 -21.65 17.15
CA ALA A 488 13.24 -22.60 18.12
C ALA A 488 13.02 -22.12 19.57
N GLY A 489 13.15 -23.05 20.52
CA GLY A 489 13.08 -22.74 21.95
C GLY A 489 11.67 -22.40 22.41
N ASP A 490 11.54 -21.40 23.29
CA ASP A 490 10.26 -21.10 23.96
C ASP A 490 9.16 -20.65 23.00
N VAL A 491 9.51 -19.97 21.91
CA VAL A 491 8.54 -19.52 20.90
C VAL A 491 7.93 -20.72 20.19
N ALA A 492 8.78 -21.64 19.72
CA ALA A 492 8.32 -22.84 19.03
C ALA A 492 7.49 -23.73 19.96
N ARG A 493 7.96 -23.93 21.19
CA ARG A 493 7.25 -24.72 22.21
C ARG A 493 5.86 -24.16 22.49
N HIS A 494 5.76 -22.86 22.79
CA HIS A 494 4.48 -22.23 23.14
C HIS A 494 3.48 -22.25 21.97
N VAL A 495 3.94 -21.97 20.75
CA VAL A 495 3.11 -22.04 19.55
C VAL A 495 2.60 -23.45 19.33
N THR A 496 3.47 -24.47 19.39
CA THR A 496 3.09 -25.87 19.15
C THR A 496 2.16 -26.41 20.23
N GLU A 497 2.42 -26.16 21.51
CA GLU A 497 1.53 -26.55 22.62
C GLU A 497 0.12 -25.97 22.43
N THR A 498 0.07 -24.70 22.01
CA THR A 498 -1.19 -24.01 21.77
C THR A 498 -1.94 -24.60 20.58
N LEU A 499 -1.25 -24.84 19.45
CA LEU A 499 -1.84 -25.46 18.27
C LEU A 499 -2.34 -26.88 18.57
N LEU A 500 -1.60 -27.66 19.38
CA LEU A 500 -2.04 -28.98 19.85
C LEU A 500 -3.31 -28.90 20.70
N SER A 501 -3.41 -27.89 21.57
CA SER A 501 -4.60 -27.69 22.39
C SER A 501 -5.85 -27.38 21.54
N ILE A 502 -5.69 -26.61 20.46
CA ILE A 502 -6.77 -26.25 19.54
C ILE A 502 -7.12 -27.45 18.66
N ALA A 503 -6.13 -28.15 18.09
CA ALA A 503 -6.35 -29.30 17.22
C ALA A 503 -7.00 -30.50 17.95
N GLY A 504 -6.75 -30.63 19.25
CA GLY A 504 -7.29 -31.69 20.11
C GLY A 504 -8.81 -31.62 20.31
N ARG A 505 -9.41 -32.75 20.71
CA ARG A 505 -10.86 -32.83 21.03
C ARG A 505 -11.25 -32.20 22.36
N ARG A 506 -10.26 -31.85 23.20
CA ARG A 506 -10.49 -31.41 24.59
C ARG A 506 -10.81 -29.93 24.73
N GLY A 507 -10.79 -29.17 23.63
CA GLY A 507 -11.19 -27.76 23.63
C GLY A 507 -12.69 -27.61 23.91
N TYR A 508 -13.04 -26.83 24.94
CA TYR A 508 -14.43 -26.52 25.30
C TYR A 508 -14.67 -25.00 25.27
N ARG A 509 -15.71 -24.57 24.55
CA ARG A 509 -16.10 -23.19 24.24
C ARG A 509 -17.54 -22.88 24.65
N PRO A 510 -17.79 -22.52 25.92
CA PRO A 510 -19.14 -22.29 26.42
C PRO A 510 -19.82 -21.03 25.86
N GLN A 511 -19.08 -19.96 25.56
CA GLN A 511 -19.70 -18.71 25.08
C GLN A 511 -20.17 -18.85 23.63
N THR A 512 -19.38 -19.54 22.81
CA THR A 512 -19.66 -19.87 21.42
C THR A 512 -20.88 -20.80 21.34
N GLU A 513 -20.94 -21.83 22.19
CA GLU A 513 -22.10 -22.72 22.31
C GLU A 513 -23.38 -21.94 22.68
N ALA A 514 -23.30 -21.06 23.69
CA ALA A 514 -24.44 -20.23 24.10
C ALA A 514 -24.88 -19.26 22.99
N ARG A 515 -23.94 -18.70 22.22
CA ARG A 515 -24.24 -17.82 21.09
C ARG A 515 -24.93 -18.58 19.95
N GLN A 516 -24.41 -19.74 19.56
CA GLN A 516 -25.02 -20.60 18.54
C GLN A 516 -26.42 -21.06 18.95
N ALA A 517 -26.61 -21.47 20.21
CA ALA A 517 -27.93 -21.84 20.71
C ALA A 517 -28.93 -20.67 20.64
N ARG A 518 -28.48 -19.43 20.90
CA ARG A 518 -29.33 -18.23 20.74
C ARG A 518 -29.66 -17.94 19.29
N GLU A 519 -28.69 -18.07 18.39
CA GLU A 519 -28.87 -17.85 16.96
C GLU A 519 -29.78 -18.92 16.34
N ALA A 520 -29.60 -20.20 16.71
CA ALA A 520 -30.47 -21.31 16.30
C ALA A 520 -31.92 -21.09 16.75
N ARG A 521 -32.15 -20.73 18.03
CA ARG A 521 -33.49 -20.37 18.52
C ARG A 521 -34.11 -19.20 17.74
N ARG A 522 -33.29 -18.20 17.38
CA ARG A 522 -33.77 -17.07 16.56
C ARG A 522 -34.13 -17.51 15.14
N ARG A 523 -33.35 -18.41 14.54
CA ARG A 523 -33.65 -19.00 13.23
C ARG A 523 -34.94 -19.82 13.27
N GLU A 524 -35.15 -20.63 14.30
CA GLU A 524 -36.39 -21.38 14.51
C GLU A 524 -37.61 -20.47 14.67
N ILE A 525 -37.49 -19.39 15.45
CA ILE A 525 -38.58 -18.41 15.61
C ILE A 525 -38.89 -17.73 14.26
N LYS A 526 -37.86 -17.33 13.51
CA LYS A 526 -38.05 -16.75 12.17
C LYS A 526 -38.67 -17.74 11.19
N LYS A 527 -38.27 -19.01 11.24
CA LYS A 527 -38.83 -20.08 10.41
C LYS A 527 -40.31 -20.26 10.70
N LYS A 528 -40.69 -20.36 11.98
CA LYS A 528 -42.09 -20.42 12.43
C LYS A 528 -42.90 -19.21 11.99
N GLN A 529 -42.34 -18.00 12.15
CA GLN A 529 -43.00 -16.78 11.67
C GLN A 529 -43.19 -16.75 10.15
N ALA A 530 -42.25 -17.31 9.40
CA ALA A 530 -42.35 -17.42 7.94
C ALA A 530 -43.39 -18.48 7.53
N GLU A 531 -43.43 -19.63 8.22
CA GLU A 531 -44.45 -20.68 8.04
C GLU A 531 -45.86 -20.15 8.37
N ASP A 532 -46.01 -19.40 9.47
CA ASP A 532 -47.27 -18.76 9.88
C ASP A 532 -47.72 -17.68 8.87
N ALA A 533 -46.78 -16.93 8.29
CA ALA A 533 -47.07 -15.90 7.29
C ALA A 533 -47.40 -16.48 5.90
N TRP A 534 -46.93 -17.70 5.62
CA TRP A 534 -47.12 -18.38 4.34
C TRP A 534 -48.25 -19.42 4.37
N ASP A 535 -48.90 -19.62 5.53
CA ASP A 535 -49.97 -20.61 5.76
C ASP A 535 -49.57 -22.03 5.30
N GLY A 536 -48.30 -22.38 5.56
CA GLY A 536 -47.69 -23.64 5.12
C GLY A 536 -46.16 -23.57 5.06
N GLU A 537 -45.53 -24.65 4.59
CA GLU A 537 -44.08 -24.65 4.32
C GLU A 537 -43.77 -23.63 3.21
N VAL A 538 -42.81 -22.73 3.47
CA VAL A 538 -42.37 -21.72 2.49
C VAL A 538 -41.75 -22.46 1.31
N PRO A 539 -42.32 -22.36 0.09
CA PRO A 539 -41.77 -22.98 -1.11
C PRO A 539 -40.38 -22.43 -1.37
N ASP A 540 -39.43 -23.34 -1.60
CA ASP A 540 -38.09 -22.98 -2.04
C ASP A 540 -38.19 -22.47 -3.49
N LEU A 541 -37.99 -21.17 -3.70
CA LEU A 541 -38.06 -20.52 -5.01
C LEU A 541 -36.75 -20.67 -5.81
N GLY A 542 -35.90 -21.62 -5.42
CA GLY A 542 -34.69 -21.99 -6.17
C GLY A 542 -35.02 -22.63 -7.52
N ASP A 543 -34.05 -22.61 -8.43
CA ASP A 543 -34.15 -23.33 -9.70
C ASP A 543 -34.48 -24.83 -9.45
N GLU A 544 -35.26 -25.46 -10.33
CA GLU A 544 -35.51 -26.92 -10.28
C GLU A 544 -34.19 -27.68 -10.47
N LEU A 545 -33.47 -27.91 -9.37
CA LEU A 545 -32.25 -28.71 -9.35
C LEU A 545 -32.61 -30.16 -9.68
N THR A 546 -31.76 -30.82 -10.45
CA THR A 546 -31.91 -32.26 -10.71
C THR A 546 -31.81 -33.07 -9.41
N GLU A 547 -32.41 -34.26 -9.34
CA GLU A 547 -32.39 -35.11 -8.13
C GLU A 547 -30.95 -35.39 -7.63
N GLU A 548 -29.98 -35.47 -8.55
CA GLU A 548 -28.55 -35.65 -8.22
C GLU A 548 -27.92 -34.37 -7.62
N GLU A 549 -28.29 -33.19 -8.13
CA GLU A 549 -27.84 -31.89 -7.60
C GLU A 549 -28.45 -31.59 -6.23
N GLN A 550 -29.70 -32.01 -6.00
CA GLN A 550 -30.34 -31.92 -4.68
C GLN A 550 -29.62 -32.81 -3.67
N ALA A 551 -29.37 -34.08 -4.00
CA ALA A 551 -28.65 -35.00 -3.12
C ALA A 551 -27.22 -34.52 -2.80
N THR A 552 -26.52 -33.92 -3.76
CA THR A 552 -25.19 -33.34 -3.51
C THR A 552 -25.26 -32.07 -2.67
N SER A 553 -26.25 -31.20 -2.89
CA SER A 553 -26.51 -30.04 -2.04
C SER A 553 -26.81 -30.43 -0.60
N ASP A 554 -27.62 -31.47 -0.39
CA ASP A 554 -27.95 -32.01 0.94
C ASP A 554 -26.72 -32.56 1.67
N ILE A 555 -25.85 -33.27 0.95
CA ILE A 555 -24.57 -33.74 1.52
C ILE A 555 -23.68 -32.55 1.88
N LEU A 556 -23.60 -31.51 1.02
CA LEU A 556 -22.79 -30.32 1.28
C LEU A 556 -23.30 -29.52 2.48
N THR A 557 -24.61 -29.35 2.61
CA THR A 557 -25.22 -28.67 3.76
C THR A 557 -24.94 -29.44 5.05
N GLN A 558 -25.08 -30.76 5.04
CA GLN A 558 -24.70 -31.61 6.17
C GLN A 558 -23.22 -31.43 6.57
N ILE A 559 -22.31 -31.35 5.58
CA ILE A 559 -20.87 -31.11 5.83
C ILE A 559 -20.65 -29.74 6.50
N VAL A 560 -21.28 -28.68 5.97
CA VAL A 560 -21.09 -27.31 6.45
C VAL A 560 -21.64 -27.15 7.87
N GLU A 561 -22.83 -27.69 8.15
CA GLU A 561 -23.40 -27.73 9.50
C GLU A 561 -22.53 -28.57 10.45
N GLY A 562 -21.89 -29.60 9.91
CA GLY A 562 -20.96 -30.46 10.61
C GLY A 562 -19.69 -29.79 11.11
N TRP A 563 -19.27 -28.68 10.49
CA TRP A 563 -18.08 -27.95 10.90
C TRP A 563 -18.31 -27.09 12.14
N GLU A 564 -19.54 -26.66 12.38
CA GLU A 564 -19.87 -25.85 13.54
C GLU A 564 -19.62 -26.60 14.85
N SER A 565 -19.29 -25.86 15.90
CA SER A 565 -18.97 -26.41 17.23
C SER A 565 -20.15 -27.18 17.85
N LYS A 566 -20.21 -28.49 17.62
CA LYS A 566 -21.21 -29.35 18.28
C LYS A 566 -20.84 -29.50 19.77
N ARG A 567 -21.79 -29.20 20.67
CA ARG A 567 -21.65 -29.33 22.13
C ARG A 567 -20.48 -28.54 22.74
N GLY A 568 -20.21 -27.35 22.18
CA GLY A 568 -19.13 -26.49 22.64
C GLY A 568 -17.72 -27.01 22.34
N SER A 569 -17.54 -27.99 21.45
CA SER A 569 -16.21 -28.37 20.94
C SER A 569 -15.64 -27.30 20.01
N GLU A 570 -14.35 -27.34 19.69
CA GLU A 570 -13.78 -26.43 18.68
C GLU A 570 -14.33 -26.71 17.26
N ASP A 571 -14.52 -25.64 16.47
CA ASP A 571 -14.91 -25.73 15.05
C ASP A 571 -13.89 -26.58 14.28
N VAL A 572 -14.39 -27.48 13.43
CA VAL A 572 -13.55 -28.44 12.68
C VAL A 572 -12.55 -27.70 11.79
N ARG A 573 -12.89 -26.53 11.24
CA ARG A 573 -12.00 -25.71 10.42
C ARG A 573 -10.85 -25.13 11.23
N MET A 574 -11.10 -24.71 12.46
CA MET A 574 -10.04 -24.22 13.36
C MET A 574 -9.08 -25.36 13.73
N ARG A 575 -9.62 -26.55 14.01
CA ARG A 575 -8.81 -27.75 14.30
C ARG A 575 -7.96 -28.16 13.10
N ALA A 576 -8.54 -28.15 11.90
CA ALA A 576 -7.84 -28.46 10.66
C ALA A 576 -6.75 -27.42 10.36
N SER A 577 -7.06 -26.13 10.50
CA SER A 577 -6.09 -25.03 10.38
C SER A 577 -4.92 -25.21 11.36
N ALA A 578 -5.18 -25.55 12.61
CA ALA A 578 -4.13 -25.77 13.61
C ALA A 578 -3.19 -26.93 13.22
N LEU A 579 -3.73 -28.04 12.70
CA LEU A 579 -2.91 -29.13 12.16
C LEU A 579 -2.09 -28.71 10.92
N SER A 580 -2.66 -27.90 10.04
CA SER A 580 -1.94 -27.36 8.88
C SER A 580 -0.79 -26.41 9.31
N ILE A 581 -1.00 -25.57 10.32
CA ILE A 581 0.05 -24.70 10.86
C ILE A 581 1.14 -25.54 11.54
N LEU A 582 0.78 -26.59 12.27
CA LEU A 582 1.74 -27.55 12.84
C LEU A 582 2.57 -28.25 11.76
N ALA A 583 1.94 -28.66 10.66
CA ALA A 583 2.66 -29.24 9.52
C ALA A 583 3.69 -28.23 8.94
N GLY A 584 3.31 -26.95 8.83
CA GLY A 584 4.24 -25.86 8.45
C GLY A 584 5.38 -25.67 9.45
N ALA A 585 5.11 -25.74 10.74
CA ALA A 585 6.12 -25.68 11.81
C ALA A 585 7.12 -26.84 11.74
N MET A 586 6.65 -28.07 11.44
CA MET A 586 7.53 -29.22 11.27
C MET A 586 8.39 -29.11 10.01
N LYS A 587 7.81 -28.63 8.90
CA LYS A 587 8.53 -28.43 7.64
C LYS A 587 9.61 -27.36 7.75
N THR A 588 9.37 -26.31 8.53
CA THR A 588 10.31 -25.19 8.70
C THR A 588 11.48 -25.56 9.61
N HIS A 589 11.22 -26.07 10.81
CA HIS A 589 12.28 -26.44 11.74
C HIS A 589 11.84 -27.51 12.76
N VAL A 590 11.78 -28.78 12.33
CA VAL A 590 11.41 -29.92 13.18
C VAL A 590 12.25 -30.04 14.47
N SER A 591 13.55 -29.75 14.41
CA SER A 591 14.45 -29.79 15.57
C SER A 591 14.13 -28.71 16.61
N GLY A 592 13.58 -27.56 16.18
CA GLY A 592 13.25 -26.45 17.06
C GLY A 592 11.98 -26.65 17.90
N VAL A 593 11.07 -27.50 17.40
CA VAL A 593 9.82 -27.87 18.09
C VAL A 593 10.11 -28.82 19.26
N GLY A 594 11.02 -29.77 19.06
CA GLY A 594 11.43 -30.76 20.06
C GLY A 594 10.67 -32.09 19.99
N PRO A 595 11.28 -33.18 20.50
CA PRO A 595 10.79 -34.56 20.31
C PRO A 595 9.40 -34.81 20.91
N ASP A 596 9.16 -34.35 22.13
CA ASP A 596 7.93 -34.67 22.87
C ASP A 596 6.70 -34.10 22.16
N LEU A 597 6.81 -32.86 21.69
CA LEU A 597 5.74 -32.17 20.97
C LEU A 597 5.50 -32.75 19.57
N VAL A 598 6.56 -33.19 18.89
CA VAL A 598 6.45 -33.88 17.60
C VAL A 598 5.75 -35.23 17.79
N SER A 599 6.13 -36.02 18.80
CA SER A 599 5.44 -37.28 19.13
C SER A 599 3.96 -37.04 19.41
N ALA A 600 3.64 -36.10 20.29
CA ALA A 600 2.26 -35.76 20.64
C ALA A 600 1.44 -35.31 19.41
N SER A 601 2.07 -34.63 18.46
CA SER A 601 1.43 -34.21 17.20
C SER A 601 1.10 -35.40 16.30
N VAL A 602 2.05 -36.33 16.13
CA VAL A 602 1.84 -37.55 15.34
C VAL A 602 0.78 -38.44 16.00
N ASP A 603 0.83 -38.61 17.32
CA ASP A 603 -0.16 -39.36 18.09
C ASP A 603 -1.56 -38.74 17.95
N LEU A 604 -1.66 -37.41 17.98
CA LEU A 604 -2.91 -36.70 17.73
C LEU A 604 -3.43 -36.97 16.31
N CYS A 605 -2.57 -36.96 15.29
CA CYS A 605 -2.95 -37.27 13.92
C CYS A 605 -3.47 -38.71 13.79
N VAL A 606 -2.79 -39.69 14.37
CA VAL A 606 -3.25 -41.10 14.39
C VAL A 606 -4.61 -41.23 15.08
N ASN A 607 -4.84 -40.52 16.19
CA ASN A 607 -6.13 -40.50 16.88
C ASN A 607 -7.24 -39.85 16.05
N VAL A 608 -6.96 -38.74 15.34
CA VAL A 608 -7.92 -38.10 14.42
C VAL A 608 -8.31 -39.07 13.30
N LEU A 609 -7.33 -39.76 12.74
CA LEU A 609 -7.50 -40.69 11.63
C LEU A 609 -8.32 -41.95 12.02
N THR A 610 -8.18 -42.43 13.25
CA THR A 610 -8.83 -43.67 13.73
C THR A 610 -10.19 -43.44 14.38
N LEU A 611 -10.33 -42.35 15.14
CA LEU A 611 -11.49 -42.12 16.01
C LEU A 611 -12.48 -41.09 15.45
N GLU A 612 -12.20 -40.48 14.29
CA GLU A 612 -13.00 -39.38 13.70
C GLU A 612 -13.37 -39.65 12.21
N PRO A 613 -14.03 -40.77 11.90
CA PRO A 613 -14.33 -41.20 10.51
C PRO A 613 -15.52 -40.45 9.86
N GLU A 614 -16.15 -39.52 10.58
CA GLU A 614 -17.36 -38.82 10.14
C GLU A 614 -17.10 -38.02 8.83
N LEU A 615 -18.10 -37.98 7.94
CA LEU A 615 -18.00 -37.34 6.63
C LEU A 615 -17.63 -35.84 6.73
N GLU A 616 -18.24 -35.15 7.69
CA GLU A 616 -18.03 -33.72 8.01
C GLU A 616 -16.56 -33.39 8.35
N LYS A 617 -15.81 -34.37 8.88
CA LYS A 617 -14.43 -34.20 9.36
C LYS A 617 -13.35 -34.60 8.36
N GLY A 618 -13.71 -34.77 7.08
CA GLY A 618 -12.75 -35.04 6.01
C GLY A 618 -11.60 -34.02 5.98
N ILE A 619 -11.89 -32.73 6.12
CA ILE A 619 -10.86 -31.66 6.15
C ILE A 619 -9.84 -31.82 7.28
N LEU A 620 -10.27 -32.34 8.43
CA LEU A 620 -9.42 -32.58 9.59
C LEU A 620 -8.52 -33.80 9.36
N ARG A 621 -9.07 -34.88 8.78
CA ARG A 621 -8.29 -36.07 8.41
C ARG A 621 -7.27 -35.76 7.32
N ARG A 622 -7.63 -34.96 6.29
CA ARG A 622 -6.66 -34.48 5.28
C ARG A 622 -5.49 -33.74 5.93
N ALA A 623 -5.77 -32.80 6.84
CA ALA A 623 -4.72 -32.06 7.54
C ALA A 623 -3.84 -32.98 8.41
N ALA A 624 -4.43 -33.98 9.07
CA ALA A 624 -3.69 -34.97 9.85
C ALA A 624 -2.74 -35.82 9.00
N VAL A 625 -3.19 -36.32 7.83
CA VAL A 625 -2.33 -37.08 6.90
C VAL A 625 -1.18 -36.20 6.39
N LEU A 626 -1.47 -34.95 6.03
CA LEU A 626 -0.46 -34.02 5.53
C LEU A 626 0.57 -33.62 6.59
N LEU A 627 0.20 -33.59 7.88
CA LEU A 627 1.15 -33.40 8.97
C LEU A 627 2.12 -34.58 9.06
N ILE A 628 1.61 -35.83 9.02
CA ILE A 628 2.46 -37.04 9.00
C ILE A 628 3.41 -36.99 7.79
N LEU A 629 2.90 -36.65 6.61
CA LEU A 629 3.73 -36.47 5.41
C LEU A 629 4.83 -35.43 5.60
N SER A 630 4.48 -34.28 6.19
CA SER A 630 5.42 -33.18 6.44
C SER A 630 6.51 -33.59 7.44
N PHE A 631 6.15 -34.38 8.46
CA PHE A 631 7.10 -34.96 9.40
C PHE A 631 8.07 -35.92 8.72
N VAL A 632 7.58 -36.86 7.90
CA VAL A 632 8.44 -37.83 7.17
C VAL A 632 9.39 -37.10 6.22
N LYS A 633 8.89 -36.10 5.49
CA LYS A 633 9.74 -35.25 4.62
C LYS A 633 10.78 -34.48 5.41
N ALA A 634 10.43 -33.94 6.58
CA ALA A 634 11.39 -33.23 7.44
C ALA A 634 12.50 -34.16 7.95
N LEU A 635 12.18 -35.42 8.29
CA LEU A 635 13.17 -36.43 8.65
C LEU A 635 14.11 -36.76 7.49
N ASP A 636 13.59 -36.93 6.27
CA ASP A 636 14.44 -37.21 5.10
C ASP A 636 15.35 -36.03 4.76
N VAL A 637 14.83 -34.80 4.77
CA VAL A 637 15.64 -33.58 4.53
C VAL A 637 16.77 -33.44 5.56
N ALA A 638 16.49 -33.67 6.84
CA ALA A 638 17.53 -33.61 7.85
C ALA A 638 18.60 -34.69 7.69
N ARG A 639 18.19 -35.89 7.26
CA ARG A 639 19.11 -36.99 6.96
C ARG A 639 20.02 -36.67 5.77
N GLN A 640 19.45 -36.16 4.67
CA GLN A 640 20.18 -35.74 3.48
C GLN A 640 21.17 -34.60 3.77
N THR A 641 20.81 -33.69 4.68
CA THR A 641 21.67 -32.57 5.09
C THR A 641 22.65 -32.92 6.22
N GLY A 642 22.66 -34.18 6.70
CA GLY A 642 23.53 -34.63 7.78
C GLY A 642 23.20 -34.04 9.16
N ARG A 643 22.03 -33.39 9.32
CA ARG A 643 21.57 -32.84 10.60
C ARG A 643 21.03 -33.93 11.50
N ARG A 644 21.60 -34.06 12.70
CA ARG A 644 21.07 -34.95 13.74
C ARG A 644 19.91 -34.26 14.45
N ILE A 645 18.68 -34.68 14.16
CA ILE A 645 17.46 -34.21 14.84
C ILE A 645 17.39 -34.72 16.29
N GLY A 646 18.14 -35.78 16.64
CA GLY A 646 18.18 -36.35 18.00
C GLY A 646 16.96 -37.21 18.35
N PHE A 647 15.99 -37.30 17.45
CA PHE A 647 14.82 -38.18 17.51
C PHE A 647 14.41 -38.60 16.10
N GLY A 648 13.66 -39.69 15.98
CA GLY A 648 13.22 -40.26 14.71
C GLY A 648 12.11 -41.29 14.90
N LEU A 649 11.64 -41.85 13.79
CA LEU A 649 10.64 -42.92 13.81
C LEU A 649 11.28 -44.22 14.32
N THR A 650 10.77 -44.74 15.43
CA THR A 650 11.08 -46.12 15.84
C THR A 650 10.40 -47.12 14.91
N ASP A 651 10.93 -48.33 14.79
CA ASP A 651 10.32 -49.37 13.95
C ASP A 651 8.88 -49.70 14.39
N SER A 652 8.59 -49.68 15.70
CA SER A 652 7.24 -49.89 16.22
C SER A 652 6.29 -48.77 15.80
N SER A 653 6.65 -47.51 16.10
CA SER A 653 5.81 -46.35 15.76
C SER A 653 5.58 -46.23 14.25
N ARG A 654 6.59 -46.56 13.44
CA ARG A 654 6.45 -46.58 11.98
C ARG A 654 5.43 -47.62 11.52
N ASN A 655 5.53 -48.84 12.03
CA ASN A 655 4.63 -49.93 11.66
C ASN A 655 3.18 -49.64 12.09
N ASP A 656 3.00 -49.01 13.25
CA ASP A 656 1.68 -48.58 13.72
C ASP A 656 1.07 -47.51 12.82
N ILE A 657 1.86 -46.50 12.41
CA ILE A 657 1.43 -45.46 11.46
C ILE A 657 1.10 -46.07 10.10
N LEU A 658 1.94 -46.97 9.58
CA LEU A 658 1.71 -47.64 8.30
C LEU A 658 0.39 -48.42 8.31
N ARG A 659 0.14 -49.21 9.35
CA ARG A 659 -1.10 -49.99 9.47
C ARG A 659 -2.35 -49.11 9.47
N VAL A 660 -2.28 -47.95 10.15
CA VAL A 660 -3.40 -47.00 10.19
C VAL A 660 -3.60 -46.36 8.81
N LEU A 661 -2.53 -45.95 8.14
CA LEU A 661 -2.60 -45.34 6.81
C LEU A 661 -3.09 -46.32 5.73
N GLU A 662 -2.65 -47.59 5.77
CA GLU A 662 -3.11 -48.64 4.85
C GLU A 662 -4.62 -48.87 4.95
N TYR A 663 -5.13 -48.91 6.19
CA TYR A 663 -6.56 -49.01 6.42
C TYR A 663 -7.32 -47.82 5.81
N ILE A 664 -6.87 -46.60 6.09
CA ILE A 664 -7.51 -45.36 5.63
C ILE A 664 -7.43 -45.19 4.12
N ALA A 665 -6.33 -45.61 3.49
CA ALA A 665 -6.16 -45.59 2.04
C ALA A 665 -7.22 -46.41 1.28
N ILE A 666 -7.95 -47.28 1.98
CA ILE A 666 -9.00 -48.14 1.43
C ILE A 666 -10.38 -47.76 1.99
N SER A 667 -10.48 -47.45 3.28
CA SER A 667 -11.76 -47.34 3.99
C SER A 667 -12.29 -45.91 4.19
N ASP A 668 -11.51 -44.86 3.90
CA ASP A 668 -11.96 -43.49 4.18
C ASP A 668 -13.08 -43.05 3.24
N ASN A 669 -14.01 -42.24 3.74
CA ASN A 669 -15.11 -41.68 2.96
C ASN A 669 -14.65 -40.60 1.96
N ASP A 670 -13.45 -40.05 2.15
CA ASP A 670 -12.89 -38.96 1.36
C ASP A 670 -11.76 -39.43 0.45
N GLY A 671 -11.99 -39.41 -0.86
CA GLY A 671 -11.01 -39.87 -1.87
C GLY A 671 -9.68 -39.13 -1.84
N LEU A 672 -9.66 -37.84 -1.42
CA LEU A 672 -8.40 -37.10 -1.28
C LEU A 672 -7.60 -37.56 -0.06
N VAL A 673 -8.27 -37.93 1.04
CA VAL A 673 -7.61 -38.54 2.21
C VAL A 673 -6.98 -39.87 1.81
N GLN A 674 -7.69 -40.69 1.04
CA GLN A 674 -7.17 -41.96 0.55
C GLN A 674 -5.91 -41.76 -0.30
N GLN A 675 -5.92 -40.79 -1.22
CA GLN A 675 -4.77 -40.48 -2.06
C GLN A 675 -3.59 -40.00 -1.21
N HIS A 676 -3.80 -39.02 -0.33
CA HIS A 676 -2.73 -38.52 0.54
C HIS A 676 -2.17 -39.62 1.43
N ALA A 677 -2.99 -40.55 1.93
CA ALA A 677 -2.51 -41.68 2.72
C ALA A 677 -1.57 -42.58 1.91
N ARG A 678 -1.88 -42.86 0.64
CA ARG A 678 -1.00 -43.60 -0.27
C ARG A 678 0.33 -42.87 -0.50
N ASP A 679 0.29 -41.55 -0.72
CA ASP A 679 1.50 -40.74 -0.88
C ASP A 679 2.41 -40.80 0.36
N VAL A 680 1.82 -40.85 1.57
CA VAL A 680 2.58 -40.98 2.82
C VAL A 680 3.18 -42.37 2.97
N ILE A 681 2.45 -43.43 2.61
CA ILE A 681 2.96 -44.81 2.66
C ILE A 681 4.20 -44.93 1.76
N GLU A 682 4.12 -44.44 0.51
CA GLU A 682 5.27 -44.44 -0.40
C GLU A 682 6.45 -43.61 0.15
N SER A 683 6.16 -42.47 0.78
CA SER A 683 7.18 -41.63 1.42
C SER A 683 7.84 -42.32 2.63
N LEU A 684 7.09 -43.11 3.39
CA LEU A 684 7.60 -43.89 4.52
C LEU A 684 8.47 -45.06 4.08
N GLU A 685 8.05 -45.79 3.04
CA GLU A 685 8.80 -46.89 2.45
C GLU A 685 10.10 -46.40 1.82
N SER A 686 10.05 -45.31 1.05
CA SER A 686 11.24 -44.70 0.45
C SER A 686 12.23 -44.22 1.51
N TRP A 687 11.76 -43.57 2.58
CA TRP A 687 12.60 -43.18 3.71
C TRP A 687 13.23 -44.39 4.42
N GLN A 688 12.49 -45.49 4.60
CA GLN A 688 13.01 -46.72 5.20
C GLN A 688 14.11 -47.34 4.33
N MET A 689 13.85 -47.51 3.03
CA MET A 689 14.84 -48.03 2.08
C MET A 689 16.11 -47.18 2.09
N ALA A 690 15.94 -45.87 2.15
CA ALA A 690 17.06 -44.96 2.18
C ALA A 690 17.83 -45.04 3.52
N THR A 691 17.16 -45.28 4.65
CA THR A 691 17.79 -45.47 5.96
C THR A 691 18.62 -46.76 6.04
N LEU A 692 18.24 -47.80 5.30
CA LEU A 692 18.99 -49.05 5.18
C LEU A 692 20.25 -48.92 4.30
N LEU A 693 20.31 -47.90 3.43
CA LEU A 693 21.50 -47.57 2.65
C LEU A 693 22.44 -46.70 3.51
N PRO A 694 23.75 -47.00 3.57
CA PRO A 694 24.71 -46.14 4.25
C PRO A 694 24.63 -44.73 3.65
N ALA A 695 24.50 -43.71 4.51
CA ALA A 695 24.59 -42.32 4.07
C ALA A 695 25.90 -42.15 3.28
N GLY A 696 25.78 -41.93 1.98
CA GLY A 696 26.92 -41.71 1.09
C GLY A 696 27.76 -40.57 1.67
N ARG A 697 28.93 -40.92 2.21
CA ARG A 697 30.01 -39.98 2.48
C ARG A 697 30.25 -39.19 1.21
N ASP A 698 30.29 -37.87 1.32
CA ASP A 698 30.72 -36.88 0.33
C ASP A 698 31.42 -37.48 -0.90
N LEU A 699 30.68 -37.66 -2.00
CA LEU A 699 31.26 -37.71 -3.34
C LEU A 699 31.29 -36.28 -3.89
N GLY A 700 32.18 -35.48 -3.31
CA GLY A 700 32.78 -34.37 -4.05
C GLY A 700 33.78 -34.94 -5.06
N ALA A 701 33.29 -35.34 -6.24
CA ALA A 701 33.97 -35.32 -7.55
C ALA A 701 33.43 -36.41 -8.50
N GLY A 702 32.62 -35.98 -9.49
CA GLY A 702 32.53 -36.59 -10.82
C GLY A 702 31.83 -37.95 -10.97
N PRO A 703 31.18 -38.21 -12.14
CA PRO A 703 30.48 -39.46 -12.38
C PRO A 703 31.47 -40.53 -12.87
N SER A 704 31.46 -41.71 -12.24
CA SER A 704 31.97 -42.92 -12.88
C SER A 704 30.98 -44.06 -12.70
N ILE A 705 30.14 -44.23 -13.71
CA ILE A 705 29.57 -45.53 -14.06
C ILE A 705 30.76 -46.43 -14.40
N GLY A 706 30.89 -47.57 -13.74
CA GLY A 706 31.80 -48.62 -14.16
C GLY A 706 32.45 -49.37 -13.01
N GLY A 707 31.81 -50.46 -12.58
CA GLY A 707 32.38 -51.33 -11.56
C GLY A 707 31.69 -52.67 -11.41
N LEU A 708 31.17 -53.24 -12.51
CA LEU A 708 30.86 -54.66 -12.59
C LEU A 708 32.20 -55.41 -12.51
N ALA A 709 32.59 -55.76 -11.28
CA ALA A 709 33.74 -56.60 -10.98
C ALA A 709 33.41 -58.05 -11.33
N ASN A 710 33.48 -58.37 -12.62
CA ASN A 710 33.83 -59.70 -13.15
C ASN A 710 33.79 -59.61 -14.66
N LEU A 711 34.96 -59.53 -15.28
CA LEU A 711 35.32 -60.14 -16.57
C LEU A 711 36.73 -59.65 -16.93
N ASN A 712 37.72 -60.50 -16.64
CA ASN A 712 39.09 -60.34 -17.11
C ASN A 712 39.12 -60.43 -18.64
N LEU A 713 39.63 -59.39 -19.31
CA LEU A 713 40.27 -59.53 -20.61
C LEU A 713 41.39 -58.51 -20.74
N SER A 714 42.58 -59.07 -20.94
CA SER A 714 43.91 -58.51 -21.08
C SER A 714 44.08 -57.46 -22.17
N GLN A 715 45.06 -56.56 -21.98
CA GLN A 715 46.13 -56.14 -22.92
C GLN A 715 46.46 -54.65 -22.68
N GLN A 716 47.56 -54.36 -21.98
CA GLN A 716 48.94 -54.14 -22.49
C GLN A 716 49.17 -52.72 -23.06
N PHE A 717 50.34 -52.18 -22.69
CA PHE A 717 50.99 -50.92 -23.10
C PHE A 717 50.43 -49.65 -22.42
N GLY A 718 51.19 -48.79 -21.76
CA GLY A 718 52.64 -48.65 -21.64
C GLY A 718 53.01 -47.16 -21.64
N SER A 719 53.64 -46.70 -20.54
CA SER A 719 54.61 -45.60 -20.51
C SER A 719 54.05 -44.15 -20.54
N PRO A 720 54.87 -43.11 -20.27
CA PRO A 720 54.93 -42.48 -18.95
C PRO A 720 54.88 -40.93 -19.00
N ASN A 721 54.98 -40.33 -17.81
CA ASN A 721 55.33 -38.96 -17.39
C ASN A 721 55.83 -37.87 -18.38
N VAL A 722 55.76 -36.63 -17.86
CA VAL A 722 56.26 -35.31 -18.32
C VAL A 722 55.17 -34.50 -19.03
N GLY A 723 54.83 -33.25 -18.71
CA GLY A 723 55.45 -32.17 -17.94
C GLY A 723 55.32 -30.87 -18.75
N GLN A 724 54.73 -29.82 -18.15
CA GLN A 724 54.67 -28.41 -18.59
C GLN A 724 54.08 -28.06 -19.98
N GLN A 725 53.06 -27.19 -19.97
CA GLN A 725 52.99 -25.88 -20.67
C GLN A 725 51.53 -25.54 -21.02
N ARG A 726 51.07 -24.36 -20.59
CA ARG A 726 49.83 -23.73 -21.05
C ARG A 726 50.06 -23.12 -22.44
N PRO A 727 49.14 -23.26 -23.41
CA PRO A 727 49.11 -22.38 -24.57
C PRO A 727 47.95 -21.36 -24.50
N ARG A 728 48.31 -20.13 -24.88
CA ARG A 728 47.44 -19.03 -25.32
C ARG A 728 46.75 -19.42 -26.63
N ILE A 729 45.55 -18.88 -26.85
CA ILE A 729 44.85 -18.93 -28.13
C ILE A 729 44.93 -17.52 -28.73
N GLU A 730 45.54 -17.42 -29.92
CA GLU A 730 45.43 -16.29 -30.84
C GLU A 730 44.43 -16.68 -31.95
N GLU A 731 43.59 -15.71 -32.31
CA GLU A 731 42.55 -15.77 -33.34
C GLU A 731 43.16 -15.69 -34.75
N VAL A 732 42.60 -16.41 -35.72
CA VAL A 732 42.65 -16.03 -37.14
C VAL A 732 41.36 -16.45 -37.85
N GLU A 733 40.72 -15.43 -38.43
CA GLU A 733 39.65 -15.32 -39.46
C GLU A 733 38.33 -16.10 -39.35
#